data_AF-A0A1X2BK58-F1
#
_entry.id   AF-A0A1X2BK58-F1
#
_cell.length_a   1.000
_cell.length_b   1.000
_cell.length_c   1.000
_cell.angle_alpha   90.00
_cell.angle_beta   90.00
_cell.angle_gamma   90.00
#
_symmetry.space_group_name_H-M   'P 1'
#
loop_
_entity.id
_entity.type
_entity.pdbx_description
1 polymer ?
#
loop_
_entity_poly.entity_id
_entity_poly.type
_entity_poly.pdbx_seq_one_letter_code
_entity_poly.pdbx_strand_id
1 'polypeptide(L)'
;MSFLLAEPDLVTAAAGNLAGIRSALSEAAAAASAPTTGLAAAAADEVSAAISRLFGAYGQEFQALNVQAMAFHGNFVSLLNGGAAAYAAAEAANASPMQALAAAVNAPAESLLGRPLIGNGADGQAGTGSNPGGNGQPGGILYGNGGNGGAGGPDGGAGGNGGAAGLIGNGGAGGAGGTGAAGGAGAMGGLLYGNGGAGGNGNGAGAGGAGGNAVFFGDGGNGGSGPTGGTPGRAGLVVGNGGNAGAGSGLAGADAGLFGNGGAGGSSATKAGGAGGNAFFGNGGNGGNAGVAEISDPLASTAGGAGGNTLVGNGGAGGAGGVNVIGAGSAGGAGGSVGLWGFGGAGGAGHAGTSVLGVGMNAGDGGRGGNAGLLFGGGGAGGAGGTGADTSFVGVSAGAGGSGGAGGNASLVGNGGAGGAGGAGGAAGLAANAGGAGGAGGHGGASGLWYGDGGSGGAGGNGGAAAGAGNSGAGGAGGNGANASFIGHGGAGGAGGTGGDSTLSALAGNAGVGGTGGHGGAGGALYGNGGDGGAGGIGGKSADHPAGTGGAGGNGGNGQLIGNGGHGGAGGTGGASTVLLTGDGGAGGAAGSGGNAGLLYGNGGNGGAGGAGGATSAAVSGKGGAGANGGTGGNATFIGDGGNGGAGGAGGTGPTAGANGNGGSAGHGGVFGKGGTVGPPGAAAVSFPSLSSSLPIVGPYEDLITNTINNLSSIGNGVLANPAPFLSQFLANQFGYGQLTLTALTDATRDFAIGVAGIPPSLQAAFQALAAGNVSAAVSDVLGAVVNVFVSGLDASDLSNILLLGPVGDLLPIASIPGAMSQNFTNVVTTLTSTNLAFTITLDPPGGVMTFGLPLAMTLNALGSPVTTAMAFGQSTTAFISAVQAGNLPAAASALIGAPANIANGFLNGEGTVPLALPPSTTGGIPVTVNIPVGGIISPLRPLTATIDLPPSLGGPITLTLGGTPAGGIIPAVLSYAPEQLAQAIGA
;
A
#
# COMPACT_ATOMS: atom_id res chain seq x y z
N MET A 1 -31.41 -21.93 -37.91
CA MET A 1 -30.09 -22.13 -38.53
C MET A 1 -29.08 -21.56 -37.56
N SER A 2 -28.30 -22.41 -36.89
CA SER A 2 -27.26 -21.98 -35.95
C SER A 2 -26.13 -21.29 -36.71
N PHE A 3 -25.79 -20.05 -36.33
CA PHE A 3 -24.58 -19.39 -36.83
C PHE A 3 -23.37 -20.09 -36.21
N LEU A 4 -22.58 -20.75 -37.06
CA LEU A 4 -21.26 -21.26 -36.73
C LEU A 4 -20.25 -20.18 -37.13
N LEU A 5 -19.55 -19.61 -36.14
CA LEU A 5 -18.36 -18.80 -36.32
C LEU A 5 -17.15 -19.74 -36.36
N ALA A 6 -16.41 -19.75 -37.47
CA ALA A 6 -15.14 -20.46 -37.59
C ALA A 6 -14.07 -19.44 -38.00
N GLU A 7 -12.99 -19.31 -37.22
CA GLU A 7 -11.83 -18.48 -37.58
C GLU A 7 -10.90 -19.28 -38.51
N PRO A 8 -10.82 -18.95 -39.82
CA PRO A 8 -10.04 -19.74 -40.79
C PRO A 8 -8.53 -19.76 -40.50
N ASP A 9 -8.01 -18.71 -39.86
CA ASP A 9 -6.61 -18.59 -39.48
C ASP A 9 -6.21 -19.61 -38.40
N LEU A 10 -7.08 -19.85 -37.41
CA LEU A 10 -6.84 -20.87 -36.37
C LEU A 10 -6.85 -22.29 -36.96
N VAL A 11 -7.73 -22.56 -37.92
CA VAL A 11 -7.83 -23.88 -38.58
C VAL A 11 -6.61 -24.15 -39.46
N THR A 12 -6.10 -23.12 -40.16
CA THR A 12 -4.89 -23.21 -40.99
C THR A 12 -3.62 -23.38 -40.14
N ALA A 13 -3.53 -22.65 -39.02
CA ALA A 13 -2.44 -22.82 -38.06
C ALA A 13 -2.46 -24.21 -37.40
N ALA A 14 -3.64 -24.72 -37.03
CA ALA A 14 -3.80 -26.08 -36.51
C ALA A 14 -3.40 -27.15 -37.54
N ALA A 15 -3.77 -26.99 -38.80
CA ALA A 15 -3.36 -27.87 -39.89
C ALA A 15 -1.83 -27.87 -40.10
N GLY A 16 -1.20 -26.69 -39.99
CA GLY A 16 0.26 -26.53 -40.03
C GLY A 16 0.97 -27.22 -38.86
N ASN A 17 0.48 -27.04 -37.64
CA ASN A 17 1.00 -27.72 -36.45
C ASN A 17 0.86 -29.25 -36.57
N LEU A 18 -0.28 -29.71 -37.09
CA LEU A 18 -0.56 -31.13 -37.27
C LEU A 18 0.34 -31.76 -38.36
N ALA A 19 0.72 -30.99 -39.38
CA ALA A 19 1.74 -31.38 -40.36
C ALA A 19 3.17 -31.39 -39.77
N GLY A 20 3.50 -30.44 -38.91
CA GLY A 20 4.78 -30.39 -38.20
C GLY A 20 4.99 -31.57 -37.24
N ILE A 21 3.96 -31.90 -36.43
CA ILE A 21 3.95 -33.09 -35.56
C ILE A 21 4.17 -34.37 -36.40
N ARG A 22 3.54 -34.44 -37.59
CA ARG A 22 3.73 -35.58 -38.52
C ARG A 22 5.16 -35.70 -39.03
N SER A 23 5.80 -34.58 -39.40
CA SER A 23 7.20 -34.58 -39.85
C SER A 23 8.13 -35.12 -38.76
N ALA A 24 7.93 -34.65 -37.52
CA ALA A 24 8.69 -35.11 -36.38
C ALA A 24 8.46 -36.60 -36.07
N LEU A 25 7.22 -37.09 -36.14
CA LEU A 25 6.92 -38.51 -35.96
C LEU A 25 7.54 -39.39 -37.05
N SER A 26 7.57 -38.93 -38.30
CA SER A 26 8.19 -39.65 -39.42
C SER A 26 9.70 -39.77 -39.24
N GLU A 27 10.37 -38.69 -38.83
CA GLU A 27 11.81 -38.68 -38.54
C GLU A 27 12.13 -39.57 -37.33
N ALA A 28 11.33 -39.50 -36.27
CA ALA A 28 11.48 -40.35 -35.09
C ALA A 28 11.27 -41.84 -35.42
N ALA A 29 10.25 -42.17 -36.22
CA ALA A 29 9.99 -43.55 -36.65
C ALA A 29 11.10 -44.09 -37.56
N ALA A 30 11.67 -43.26 -38.44
CA ALA A 30 12.83 -43.61 -39.27
C ALA A 30 14.08 -43.85 -38.42
N ALA A 31 14.35 -42.98 -37.43
CA ALA A 31 15.48 -43.13 -36.51
C ALA A 31 15.35 -44.36 -35.60
N ALA A 32 14.14 -44.69 -35.17
CA ALA A 32 13.85 -45.86 -34.35
C ALA A 32 13.83 -47.18 -35.13
N SER A 33 13.80 -47.14 -36.47
CA SER A 33 13.72 -48.36 -37.30
C SER A 33 14.92 -49.28 -37.10
N ALA A 34 16.15 -48.76 -37.16
CA ALA A 34 17.37 -49.56 -37.03
C ALA A 34 17.50 -50.27 -35.67
N PRO A 35 17.34 -49.60 -34.51
CA PRO A 35 17.48 -50.25 -33.20
C PRO A 35 16.33 -51.21 -32.85
N THR A 36 15.14 -51.07 -33.47
CA THR A 36 13.98 -51.92 -33.16
C THR A 36 13.87 -53.14 -34.07
N THR A 37 14.35 -53.07 -35.31
CA THR A 37 14.38 -54.23 -36.23
C THR A 37 15.71 -55.00 -36.19
N GLY A 38 16.76 -54.39 -35.63
CA GLY A 38 18.14 -54.89 -35.64
C GLY A 38 18.68 -55.33 -34.28
N LEU A 39 17.84 -55.82 -33.36
CA LEU A 39 18.28 -56.28 -32.04
C LEU A 39 19.24 -57.48 -32.16
N ALA A 40 20.49 -57.29 -31.72
CA ALA A 40 21.46 -58.37 -31.60
C ALA A 40 21.11 -59.30 -30.42
N ALA A 41 21.38 -60.60 -30.54
CA ALA A 41 21.16 -61.55 -29.44
C ALA A 41 22.14 -61.25 -28.30
N ALA A 42 21.64 -61.11 -27.06
CA ALA A 42 22.44 -60.74 -25.90
C ALA A 42 23.46 -61.83 -25.48
N ALA A 43 23.22 -63.08 -25.87
CA ALA A 43 24.12 -64.21 -25.73
C ALA A 43 23.97 -65.16 -26.93
N ALA A 44 24.96 -66.03 -27.15
CA ALA A 44 25.00 -66.97 -28.28
C ALA A 44 24.06 -68.18 -28.12
N ASP A 45 22.98 -68.04 -27.37
CA ASP A 45 21.97 -69.08 -27.17
C ASP A 45 20.76 -68.89 -28.09
N GLU A 46 20.09 -69.99 -28.40
CA GLU A 46 18.96 -70.05 -29.34
C GLU A 46 17.73 -69.28 -28.83
N VAL A 47 17.56 -69.13 -27.51
CA VAL A 47 16.44 -68.42 -26.91
C VAL A 47 16.62 -66.92 -27.11
N SER A 48 17.81 -66.38 -26.83
CA SER A 48 18.17 -65.00 -27.12
C SER A 48 18.05 -64.67 -28.61
N ALA A 49 18.48 -65.58 -29.51
CA ALA A 49 18.33 -65.39 -30.95
C ALA A 49 16.86 -65.42 -31.43
N ALA A 50 16.02 -66.29 -30.84
CA ALA A 50 14.59 -66.34 -31.14
C ALA A 50 13.84 -65.11 -30.65
N ILE A 51 14.16 -64.63 -29.45
CA ILE A 51 13.57 -63.42 -28.86
C ILE A 51 13.94 -62.19 -29.69
N SER A 52 15.21 -62.03 -30.08
CA SER A 52 15.65 -60.93 -30.95
C SER A 52 14.94 -60.92 -32.32
N ARG A 53 14.68 -62.10 -32.92
CA ARG A 53 13.90 -62.19 -34.16
C ARG A 53 12.43 -61.81 -33.95
N LEU A 54 11.82 -62.21 -32.84
CA LEU A 54 10.43 -61.85 -32.53
C LEU A 54 10.27 -60.33 -32.40
N PHE A 55 11.16 -59.68 -31.64
CA PHE A 55 11.16 -58.23 -31.53
C PHE A 55 11.46 -57.54 -32.86
N GLY A 56 12.36 -58.10 -33.67
CA GLY A 56 12.64 -57.59 -35.02
C GLY A 56 11.43 -57.65 -35.95
N ALA A 57 10.64 -58.73 -35.89
CA ALA A 57 9.42 -58.89 -36.68
C ALA A 57 8.32 -57.90 -36.25
N TYR A 58 8.08 -57.73 -34.94
CA TYR A 58 7.16 -56.70 -34.42
C TYR A 58 7.58 -55.28 -34.82
N GLY A 59 8.89 -55.01 -34.86
CA GLY A 59 9.42 -53.74 -35.36
C GLY A 59 9.04 -53.47 -36.81
N GLN A 60 9.05 -54.49 -37.68
CA GLN A 60 8.65 -54.32 -39.08
C GLN A 60 7.15 -54.10 -39.27
N GLU A 61 6.31 -54.80 -38.50
CA GLU A 61 4.85 -54.61 -38.54
C GLU A 61 4.44 -53.21 -38.07
N PHE A 62 5.08 -52.71 -37.01
CA PHE A 62 4.86 -51.34 -36.53
C PHE A 62 5.21 -50.29 -37.60
N GLN A 63 6.29 -50.50 -38.36
CA GLN A 63 6.66 -49.60 -39.47
C GLN A 63 5.61 -49.62 -40.60
N ALA A 64 5.06 -50.78 -40.94
CA ALA A 64 4.01 -50.88 -41.96
C ALA A 64 2.71 -50.18 -41.55
N LEU A 65 2.27 -50.34 -40.29
CA LEU A 65 1.11 -49.63 -39.75
C LEU A 65 1.34 -48.11 -39.72
N ASN A 66 2.55 -47.68 -39.36
CA ASN A 66 2.92 -46.28 -39.32
C ASN A 66 2.83 -45.64 -40.73
N VAL A 67 3.22 -46.36 -41.79
CA VAL A 67 3.05 -45.89 -43.19
C VAL A 67 1.58 -45.67 -43.55
N GLN A 68 0.69 -46.55 -43.11
CA GLN A 68 -0.75 -46.40 -43.37
C GLN A 68 -1.38 -45.24 -42.58
N ALA A 69 -0.99 -45.07 -41.31
CA ALA A 69 -1.40 -43.93 -40.49
C ALA A 69 -0.90 -42.59 -41.07
N MET A 70 0.32 -42.57 -41.62
CA MET A 70 0.87 -41.40 -42.31
C MET A 70 0.01 -40.98 -43.52
N ALA A 71 -0.49 -41.93 -44.31
CA ALA A 71 -1.32 -41.63 -45.47
C ALA A 71 -2.68 -41.02 -45.06
N PHE A 72 -3.32 -41.57 -44.03
CA PHE A 72 -4.58 -41.05 -43.50
C PHE A 72 -4.43 -39.61 -42.97
N HIS A 73 -3.39 -39.37 -42.18
CA HIS A 73 -3.11 -38.05 -41.60
C HIS A 73 -2.85 -36.99 -42.67
N GLY A 74 -2.17 -37.37 -43.76
CA GLY A 74 -1.98 -36.49 -44.91
C GLY A 74 -3.28 -36.06 -45.59
N ASN A 75 -4.21 -37.01 -45.77
CA ASN A 75 -5.53 -36.71 -46.34
C ASN A 75 -6.36 -35.83 -45.39
N PHE A 76 -6.28 -36.07 -44.08
CA PHE A 76 -6.98 -35.27 -43.08
C PHE A 76 -6.51 -33.80 -43.06
N VAL A 77 -5.20 -33.54 -43.04
CA VAL A 77 -4.65 -32.18 -43.10
C VAL A 77 -5.01 -31.49 -44.42
N SER A 78 -4.99 -32.22 -45.55
CA SER A 78 -5.39 -31.68 -46.85
C SER A 78 -6.86 -31.26 -46.87
N LEU A 79 -7.75 -32.07 -46.28
CA LEU A 79 -9.17 -31.76 -46.18
C LEU A 79 -9.43 -30.57 -45.25
N LEU A 80 -8.69 -30.47 -44.14
CA LEU A 80 -8.79 -29.35 -43.20
C LEU A 80 -8.37 -28.02 -43.84
N ASN A 81 -7.26 -28.01 -44.58
CA ASN A 81 -6.82 -26.85 -45.37
C ASN A 81 -7.84 -26.49 -46.47
N GLY A 82 -8.44 -27.48 -47.13
CA GLY A 82 -9.50 -27.27 -48.11
C GLY A 82 -10.76 -26.64 -47.52
N GLY A 83 -11.14 -27.04 -46.30
CA GLY A 83 -12.25 -26.44 -45.56
C GLY A 83 -11.98 -24.98 -45.18
N ALA A 84 -10.79 -24.67 -44.64
CA ALA A 84 -10.40 -23.30 -44.29
C ALA A 84 -10.39 -22.38 -45.52
N ALA A 85 -9.85 -22.86 -46.64
CA ALA A 85 -9.85 -22.11 -47.91
C ALA A 85 -11.26 -21.84 -48.45
N ALA A 86 -12.19 -22.79 -48.30
CA ALA A 86 -13.57 -22.62 -48.72
C ALA A 86 -14.32 -21.56 -47.88
N TYR A 87 -14.06 -21.49 -46.57
CA TYR A 87 -14.62 -20.44 -45.71
C TYR A 87 -14.04 -19.06 -46.02
N ALA A 88 -12.71 -18.95 -46.16
CA ALA A 88 -12.05 -17.70 -46.54
C ALA A 88 -12.53 -17.21 -47.93
N ALA A 89 -12.71 -18.13 -48.89
CA ALA A 89 -13.25 -17.80 -50.20
C ALA A 89 -14.72 -17.35 -50.13
N ALA A 90 -15.52 -17.93 -49.25
CA ALA A 90 -16.91 -17.51 -49.03
C ALA A 90 -16.98 -16.10 -48.42
N GLU A 91 -16.11 -15.76 -47.47
CA GLU A 91 -15.99 -14.41 -46.91
C GLU A 91 -15.55 -13.40 -47.96
N ALA A 92 -14.52 -13.74 -48.76
CA ALA A 92 -14.05 -12.90 -49.86
C ALA A 92 -15.14 -12.69 -50.93
N ALA A 93 -15.88 -13.74 -51.28
CA ALA A 93 -16.99 -13.66 -52.24
C ALA A 93 -18.18 -12.83 -51.72
N ASN A 94 -18.40 -12.79 -50.40
CA ASN A 94 -19.44 -11.98 -49.78
C ASN A 94 -19.00 -10.52 -49.55
N ALA A 95 -17.70 -10.23 -49.53
CA ALA A 95 -17.17 -8.88 -49.41
C ALA A 95 -17.39 -8.02 -50.68
N SER A 96 -17.23 -8.60 -51.88
CA SER A 96 -17.35 -7.85 -53.14
C SER A 96 -18.75 -7.28 -53.41
N PRO A 97 -19.87 -8.02 -53.21
CA PRO A 97 -21.22 -7.49 -53.35
C PRO A 97 -21.53 -6.38 -52.33
N MET A 98 -21.02 -6.51 -51.09
CA MET A 98 -21.16 -5.50 -50.05
C MET A 98 -20.37 -4.22 -50.38
N GLN A 99 -19.16 -4.35 -50.93
CA GLN A 99 -18.38 -3.21 -51.43
C GLN A 99 -19.04 -2.53 -52.63
N ALA A 100 -19.61 -3.29 -53.56
CA ALA A 100 -20.36 -2.76 -54.70
C ALA A 100 -21.61 -1.98 -54.25
N LEU A 101 -22.33 -2.49 -53.25
CA LEU A 101 -23.48 -1.80 -52.67
C LEU A 101 -23.07 -0.51 -51.94
N ALA A 102 -22.01 -0.56 -51.13
CA ALA A 102 -21.48 0.63 -50.45
C ALA A 102 -21.02 1.70 -51.46
N ALA A 103 -20.33 1.29 -52.52
CA ALA A 103 -19.92 2.18 -53.61
C ALA A 103 -21.14 2.78 -54.34
N ALA A 104 -22.17 2.00 -54.61
CA ALA A 104 -23.40 2.49 -55.25
C ALA A 104 -24.17 3.49 -54.37
N VAL A 105 -24.24 3.24 -53.06
CA VAL A 105 -24.86 4.17 -52.09
C VAL A 105 -24.07 5.45 -51.94
N ASN A 106 -22.73 5.37 -51.98
CA ASN A 106 -21.86 6.52 -51.81
C ASN A 106 -21.63 7.32 -53.10
N ALA A 107 -21.74 6.71 -54.28
CA ALA A 107 -21.41 7.36 -55.56
C ALA A 107 -22.11 8.72 -55.80
N PRO A 108 -23.42 8.88 -55.48
CA PRO A 108 -24.06 10.19 -55.58
C PRO A 108 -23.44 11.22 -54.63
N ALA A 109 -23.17 10.85 -53.38
CA ALA A 109 -22.60 11.76 -52.38
C ALA A 109 -21.14 12.12 -52.70
N GLU A 110 -20.33 11.16 -53.13
CA GLU A 110 -18.96 11.38 -53.60
C GLU A 110 -18.93 12.33 -54.79
N SER A 111 -19.86 12.19 -55.74
CA SER A 111 -19.94 13.07 -56.91
C SER A 111 -20.42 14.48 -56.58
N LEU A 112 -21.36 14.65 -55.65
CA LEU A 112 -21.96 15.97 -55.36
C LEU A 112 -21.21 16.73 -54.27
N LEU A 113 -20.67 16.03 -53.27
CA LEU A 113 -20.16 16.60 -52.03
C LEU A 113 -18.70 16.21 -51.76
N GLY A 114 -18.09 15.36 -52.61
CA GLY A 114 -16.71 14.90 -52.46
C GLY A 114 -16.46 14.06 -51.21
N ARG A 115 -17.52 13.48 -50.64
CA ARG A 115 -17.47 12.69 -49.40
C ARG A 115 -18.50 11.55 -49.46
N PRO A 116 -18.21 10.40 -48.82
CA PRO A 116 -19.15 9.29 -48.80
C PRO A 116 -20.38 9.64 -47.97
N LEU A 117 -21.52 9.01 -48.28
CA LEU A 117 -22.73 9.16 -47.47
C LEU A 117 -22.62 8.34 -46.18
N ILE A 118 -22.10 7.11 -46.31
CA ILE A 118 -21.92 6.13 -45.23
C ILE A 118 -20.54 5.47 -45.38
N GLY A 119 -19.79 5.36 -44.28
CA GLY A 119 -18.50 4.69 -44.25
C GLY A 119 -17.48 5.45 -43.42
N ASN A 120 -16.49 4.75 -42.88
CA ASN A 120 -15.42 5.40 -42.13
C ASN A 120 -14.46 6.13 -43.07
N GLY A 121 -13.81 7.16 -42.55
CA GLY A 121 -12.69 7.80 -43.23
C GLY A 121 -11.47 6.88 -43.27
N ALA A 122 -10.68 6.98 -44.33
CA ALA A 122 -9.42 6.26 -44.43
C ALA A 122 -8.38 6.83 -43.46
N ASP A 123 -7.65 5.95 -42.80
CA ASP A 123 -6.55 6.34 -41.91
C ASP A 123 -5.40 6.99 -42.72
N GLY A 124 -4.74 7.94 -42.09
CA GLY A 124 -3.56 8.58 -42.61
C GLY A 124 -2.38 7.64 -42.67
N GLN A 125 -1.60 7.72 -43.75
CA GLN A 125 -0.38 6.94 -43.91
C GLN A 125 0.69 7.38 -42.89
N ALA A 126 1.43 6.44 -42.32
CA ALA A 126 2.57 6.79 -41.48
C ALA A 126 3.65 7.52 -42.30
N GLY A 127 4.27 8.53 -41.69
CA GLY A 127 5.42 9.22 -42.26
C GLY A 127 6.64 8.32 -42.33
N THR A 128 7.55 8.60 -43.27
CA THR A 128 8.85 7.93 -43.38
C THR A 128 9.97 8.96 -43.22
N GLY A 129 11.11 8.57 -42.66
CA GLY A 129 12.20 9.50 -42.38
C GLY A 129 11.73 10.65 -41.49
N SER A 130 11.96 11.89 -41.95
CA SER A 130 11.49 13.11 -41.27
C SER A 130 10.15 13.65 -41.78
N ASN A 131 9.38 12.86 -42.54
CA ASN A 131 8.11 13.30 -43.08
C ASN A 131 6.99 13.25 -42.03
N PRO A 132 6.02 14.18 -42.09
CA PRO A 132 4.83 14.09 -41.24
C PRO A 132 3.97 12.89 -41.62
N GLY A 133 3.18 12.42 -40.67
CA GLY A 133 2.11 11.47 -40.91
C GLY A 133 0.98 12.10 -41.73
N GLY A 134 0.37 11.31 -42.60
CA GLY A 134 -0.80 11.74 -43.37
C GLY A 134 -2.00 12.00 -42.47
N ASN A 135 -2.86 12.93 -42.86
CA ASN A 135 -4.12 13.15 -42.14
C ASN A 135 -5.11 12.02 -42.44
N GLY A 136 -5.90 11.65 -41.43
CA GLY A 136 -7.07 10.81 -41.63
C GLY A 136 -8.14 11.53 -42.44
N GLN A 137 -8.81 10.80 -43.32
CA GLN A 137 -9.89 11.35 -44.13
C GLN A 137 -11.18 11.48 -43.32
N PRO A 138 -12.08 12.42 -43.68
CA PRO A 138 -13.39 12.52 -43.03
C PRO A 138 -14.22 11.25 -43.22
N GLY A 139 -15.00 10.89 -42.19
CA GLY A 139 -16.04 9.87 -42.30
C GLY A 139 -17.22 10.31 -43.17
N GLY A 140 -18.11 9.38 -43.46
CA GLY A 140 -19.32 9.61 -44.24
C GLY A 140 -20.25 10.63 -43.60
N ILE A 141 -21.03 11.32 -44.43
CA ILE A 141 -21.87 12.45 -44.00
C ILE A 141 -22.92 12.04 -42.97
N LEU A 142 -23.56 10.87 -43.13
CA LEU A 142 -24.61 10.40 -42.21
C LEU A 142 -24.08 9.48 -41.12
N TYR A 143 -23.26 8.51 -41.50
CA TYR A 143 -22.74 7.51 -40.57
C TYR A 143 -21.31 7.12 -40.95
N GLY A 144 -20.39 7.26 -40.01
CA GLY A 144 -19.00 6.87 -40.20
C GLY A 144 -18.06 7.62 -39.27
N ASN A 145 -17.12 6.87 -38.71
CA ASN A 145 -16.02 7.46 -37.94
C ASN A 145 -15.05 8.16 -38.89
N GLY A 146 -14.37 9.20 -38.43
CA GLY A 146 -13.23 9.73 -39.18
C GLY A 146 -12.02 8.81 -39.09
N GLY A 147 -11.15 8.86 -40.11
CA GLY A 147 -9.90 8.08 -40.12
C GLY A 147 -8.91 8.62 -39.09
N ASN A 148 -8.11 7.75 -38.51
CA ASN A 148 -7.01 8.14 -37.62
C ASN A 148 -5.91 8.85 -38.41
N GLY A 149 -5.20 9.79 -37.77
CA GLY A 149 -4.00 10.38 -38.33
C GLY A 149 -2.83 9.39 -38.32
N GLY A 150 -2.01 9.42 -39.36
CA GLY A 150 -0.80 8.60 -39.44
C GLY A 150 0.25 9.05 -38.44
N ALA A 151 1.05 8.13 -37.91
CA ALA A 151 2.20 8.49 -37.08
C ALA A 151 3.22 9.30 -37.91
N GLY A 152 3.89 10.26 -37.27
CA GLY A 152 5.02 10.96 -37.84
C GLY A 152 6.21 10.04 -38.11
N GLY A 153 7.05 10.40 -39.08
CA GLY A 153 8.23 9.60 -39.41
C GLY A 153 9.20 9.47 -38.23
N PRO A 154 9.89 8.32 -38.10
CA PRO A 154 10.69 8.00 -36.92
C PRO A 154 11.85 8.98 -36.70
N ASP A 155 12.39 9.58 -37.76
CA ASP A 155 13.53 10.51 -37.72
C ASP A 155 13.11 11.98 -37.54
N GLY A 156 11.83 12.20 -37.23
CA GLY A 156 11.27 13.50 -36.84
C GLY A 156 10.29 14.03 -37.87
N GLY A 157 8.99 13.89 -37.61
CA GLY A 157 7.89 14.45 -38.40
C GLY A 157 6.64 14.53 -37.54
N ALA A 158 5.78 15.53 -37.76
CA ALA A 158 4.56 15.66 -36.95
C ALA A 158 3.60 14.50 -37.20
N GLY A 159 2.83 14.11 -36.18
CA GLY A 159 1.71 13.20 -36.36
C GLY A 159 0.62 13.83 -37.23
N GLY A 160 -0.03 13.02 -38.07
CA GLY A 160 -1.15 13.46 -38.88
C GLY A 160 -2.38 13.75 -38.04
N ASN A 161 -3.22 14.68 -38.47
CA ASN A 161 -4.49 14.95 -37.80
C ASN A 161 -5.49 13.82 -38.06
N GLY A 162 -6.38 13.54 -37.12
CA GLY A 162 -7.55 12.70 -37.36
C GLY A 162 -8.52 13.34 -38.36
N GLY A 163 -9.37 12.52 -38.97
CA GLY A 163 -10.48 12.94 -39.81
C GLY A 163 -11.75 13.20 -39.00
N ALA A 164 -12.57 14.16 -39.41
CA ALA A 164 -13.84 14.44 -38.72
C ALA A 164 -14.92 13.41 -39.09
N ALA A 165 -15.81 13.09 -38.15
CA ALA A 165 -17.04 12.35 -38.46
C ALA A 165 -18.10 13.24 -39.14
N GLY A 166 -19.19 12.62 -39.60
CA GLY A 166 -20.36 13.31 -40.17
C GLY A 166 -21.42 13.62 -39.12
N LEU A 167 -22.64 13.10 -39.32
CA LEU A 167 -23.75 13.24 -38.37
C LEU A 167 -23.64 12.27 -37.19
N ILE A 168 -23.34 10.99 -37.47
CA ILE A 168 -23.10 9.93 -36.49
C ILE A 168 -21.72 9.30 -36.73
N GLY A 169 -20.90 9.22 -35.69
CA GLY A 169 -19.58 8.59 -35.73
C GLY A 169 -18.57 9.33 -34.88
N ASN A 170 -17.51 8.64 -34.48
CA ASN A 170 -16.44 9.21 -33.67
C ASN A 170 -15.42 9.92 -34.56
N GLY A 171 -14.84 11.02 -34.06
CA GLY A 171 -13.71 11.67 -34.71
C GLY A 171 -12.48 10.75 -34.70
N GLY A 172 -11.68 10.81 -35.76
CA GLY A 172 -10.41 10.08 -35.81
C GLY A 172 -9.42 10.60 -34.78
N ALA A 173 -8.62 9.70 -34.20
CA ALA A 173 -7.54 10.10 -33.32
C ALA A 173 -6.41 10.76 -34.13
N GLY A 174 -5.65 11.66 -33.50
CA GLY A 174 -4.43 12.19 -34.08
C GLY A 174 -3.28 11.18 -34.00
N GLY A 175 -2.40 11.18 -34.99
CA GLY A 175 -1.22 10.33 -35.02
C GLY A 175 -0.16 10.78 -34.02
N ALA A 176 0.65 9.86 -33.50
CA ALA A 176 1.79 10.21 -32.66
C ALA A 176 2.86 10.98 -33.46
N GLY A 177 3.58 11.90 -32.83
CA GLY A 177 4.73 12.57 -33.43
C GLY A 177 5.95 11.65 -33.55
N GLY A 178 6.80 11.90 -34.54
CA GLY A 178 8.15 11.33 -34.62
C GLY A 178 9.09 11.89 -33.56
N THR A 179 10.36 11.47 -33.57
CA THR A 179 11.36 11.99 -32.61
C THR A 179 11.42 13.53 -32.60
N GLY A 180 11.18 14.14 -31.43
CA GLY A 180 11.16 15.59 -31.26
C GLY A 180 9.97 16.33 -31.87
N ALA A 181 9.00 15.63 -32.47
CA ALA A 181 7.91 16.22 -33.23
C ALA A 181 6.56 16.11 -32.51
N ALA A 182 5.67 17.05 -32.83
CA ALA A 182 4.36 17.13 -32.21
C ALA A 182 3.43 16.00 -32.66
N GLY A 183 2.51 15.59 -31.78
CA GLY A 183 1.41 14.72 -32.14
C GLY A 183 0.34 15.47 -32.93
N GLY A 184 -0.39 14.75 -33.78
CA GLY A 184 -1.49 15.28 -34.56
C GLY A 184 -2.74 15.54 -33.72
N ALA A 185 -3.58 16.46 -34.15
CA ALA A 185 -4.84 16.73 -33.45
C ALA A 185 -5.86 15.61 -33.69
N GLY A 186 -6.62 15.25 -32.66
CA GLY A 186 -7.85 14.49 -32.79
C GLY A 186 -8.95 15.34 -33.42
N ALA A 187 -9.88 14.69 -34.11
CA ALA A 187 -10.92 15.39 -34.87
C ALA A 187 -12.28 15.38 -34.19
N MET A 188 -13.19 16.22 -34.71
CA MET A 188 -14.54 16.31 -34.16
C MET A 188 -15.34 15.02 -34.36
N GLY A 189 -16.07 14.64 -33.32
CA GLY A 189 -17.11 13.61 -33.39
C GLY A 189 -18.33 14.08 -34.19
N GLY A 190 -19.28 13.17 -34.37
CA GLY A 190 -20.47 13.41 -35.17
C GLY A 190 -21.32 14.55 -34.61
N LEU A 191 -21.99 15.30 -35.49
CA LEU A 191 -22.83 16.43 -35.09
C LEU A 191 -23.94 16.03 -34.10
N LEU A 192 -24.51 14.84 -34.26
CA LEU A 192 -25.57 14.32 -33.40
C LEU A 192 -25.03 13.35 -32.35
N TYR A 193 -24.25 12.36 -32.76
CA TYR A 193 -23.69 11.35 -31.85
C TYR A 193 -22.29 10.96 -32.25
N GLY A 194 -21.35 11.07 -31.32
CA GLY A 194 -20.02 10.53 -31.47
C GLY A 194 -18.99 11.30 -30.65
N ASN A 195 -18.00 10.56 -30.19
CA ASN A 195 -16.92 11.11 -29.38
C ASN A 195 -15.94 11.88 -30.25
N GLY A 196 -15.33 12.92 -29.70
CA GLY A 196 -14.16 13.52 -30.31
C GLY A 196 -12.96 12.57 -30.30
N GLY A 197 -12.13 12.63 -31.32
CA GLY A 197 -10.91 11.83 -31.41
C GLY A 197 -9.86 12.30 -30.40
N ALA A 198 -9.08 11.38 -29.84
CA ALA A 198 -7.96 11.77 -28.97
C ALA A 198 -6.85 12.47 -29.77
N GLY A 199 -6.15 13.41 -29.16
CA GLY A 199 -4.92 13.97 -29.69
C GLY A 199 -3.78 12.97 -29.64
N GLY A 200 -2.91 13.00 -30.65
CA GLY A 200 -1.72 12.18 -30.70
C GLY A 200 -0.67 12.65 -29.71
N ASN A 201 0.12 11.73 -29.15
CA ASN A 201 1.22 12.09 -28.26
C ASN A 201 2.35 12.75 -29.06
N GLY A 202 2.98 13.77 -28.50
CA GLY A 202 4.26 14.27 -28.97
C GLY A 202 5.42 13.45 -28.38
N ASN A 203 6.52 13.37 -29.11
CA ASN A 203 7.69 12.58 -28.71
C ASN A 203 8.90 13.50 -28.44
N GLY A 204 9.62 13.25 -27.34
CA GLY A 204 10.73 14.10 -26.91
C GLY A 204 10.29 15.53 -26.60
N ALA A 205 10.81 16.50 -27.35
CA ALA A 205 10.44 17.92 -27.21
C ALA A 205 9.11 18.29 -27.90
N GLY A 206 8.48 17.36 -28.63
CA GLY A 206 7.28 17.63 -29.41
C GLY A 206 6.02 17.76 -28.56
N ALA A 207 5.19 18.78 -28.84
CA ALA A 207 3.92 19.01 -28.15
C ALA A 207 2.90 17.87 -28.37
N GLY A 208 2.00 17.67 -27.41
CA GLY A 208 0.85 16.79 -27.60
C GLY A 208 -0.20 17.41 -28.53
N GLY A 209 -0.88 16.60 -29.33
CA GLY A 209 -1.97 17.04 -30.19
C GLY A 209 -3.23 17.37 -29.40
N ALA A 210 -4.04 18.33 -29.87
CA ALA A 210 -5.33 18.65 -29.26
C ALA A 210 -6.31 17.47 -29.36
N GLY A 211 -7.15 17.28 -28.34
CA GLY A 211 -8.31 16.39 -28.40
C GLY A 211 -9.43 17.02 -29.22
N GLY A 212 -10.19 16.19 -29.92
CA GLY A 212 -11.33 16.58 -30.73
C GLY A 212 -12.58 16.82 -29.89
N ASN A 213 -13.46 17.70 -30.35
CA ASN A 213 -14.72 17.98 -29.66
C ASN A 213 -15.81 16.97 -30.03
N ALA A 214 -16.69 16.66 -29.08
CA ALA A 214 -18.05 16.20 -29.37
C ALA A 214 -19.01 17.41 -29.48
N VAL A 215 -20.19 17.21 -30.07
CA VAL A 215 -21.14 18.29 -30.36
C VAL A 215 -22.40 18.18 -29.51
N PHE A 216 -23.24 17.16 -29.74
CA PHE A 216 -24.52 17.03 -29.06
C PHE A 216 -24.54 15.87 -28.06
N PHE A 217 -24.22 14.65 -28.51
CA PHE A 217 -23.94 13.49 -27.66
C PHE A 217 -22.53 12.95 -27.94
N GLY A 218 -21.79 12.61 -26.89
CA GLY A 218 -20.47 12.01 -26.97
C GLY A 218 -19.46 12.69 -26.07
N ASP A 219 -18.38 11.97 -25.79
CA ASP A 219 -17.29 12.45 -24.96
C ASP A 219 -16.33 13.34 -25.77
N GLY A 220 -15.73 14.32 -25.09
CA GLY A 220 -14.60 15.06 -25.63
C GLY A 220 -13.37 14.16 -25.73
N GLY A 221 -12.59 14.30 -26.80
CA GLY A 221 -11.33 13.59 -26.97
C GLY A 221 -10.27 14.08 -25.99
N ASN A 222 -9.44 13.18 -25.47
CA ASN A 222 -8.32 13.57 -24.60
C ASN A 222 -7.24 14.30 -25.41
N GLY A 223 -6.58 15.29 -24.81
CA GLY A 223 -5.37 15.87 -25.36
C GLY A 223 -4.20 14.87 -25.31
N GLY A 224 -3.34 14.89 -26.31
CA GLY A 224 -2.14 14.08 -26.36
C GLY A 224 -1.09 14.54 -25.34
N SER A 225 -0.25 13.62 -24.87
CA SER A 225 0.82 13.93 -23.93
C SER A 225 2.03 14.58 -24.64
N GLY A 226 2.80 15.38 -23.91
CA GLY A 226 4.04 16.03 -24.38
C GLY A 226 4.49 17.14 -23.43
N PRO A 227 5.68 17.75 -23.58
CA PRO A 227 6.18 18.78 -22.65
C PRO A 227 5.25 19.99 -22.48
N THR A 228 4.46 20.33 -23.50
CA THR A 228 3.37 21.33 -23.40
C THR A 228 1.97 20.72 -23.47
N GLY A 229 1.88 19.39 -23.62
CA GLY A 229 0.67 18.58 -23.87
C GLY A 229 -0.34 19.15 -24.86
N GLY A 230 -1.47 18.46 -25.04
CA GLY A 230 -2.57 18.86 -25.90
C GLY A 230 -3.75 19.44 -25.11
N THR A 231 -4.48 20.38 -25.71
CA THR A 231 -5.78 20.84 -25.15
C THR A 231 -6.77 19.69 -25.14
N PRO A 232 -7.65 19.58 -24.13
CA PRO A 232 -8.74 18.62 -24.15
C PRO A 232 -9.82 19.01 -25.17
N GLY A 233 -10.54 18.00 -25.65
CA GLY A 233 -11.77 18.16 -26.41
C GLY A 233 -12.97 18.43 -25.52
N ARG A 234 -13.89 19.26 -25.99
CA ARG A 234 -15.16 19.55 -25.32
C ARG A 234 -16.12 18.35 -25.42
N ALA A 235 -16.86 18.09 -24.34
CA ALA A 235 -17.99 17.17 -24.33
C ALA A 235 -19.14 17.60 -25.26
N GLY A 236 -20.00 16.66 -25.62
CA GLY A 236 -21.30 16.96 -26.21
C GLY A 236 -22.20 17.74 -25.25
N LEU A 237 -23.06 18.61 -25.78
CA LEU A 237 -23.90 19.50 -24.98
C LEU A 237 -24.80 18.77 -23.96
N VAL A 238 -25.38 17.63 -24.34
CA VAL A 238 -26.40 16.94 -23.53
C VAL A 238 -25.80 15.82 -22.70
N VAL A 239 -25.16 14.84 -23.34
CA VAL A 239 -24.48 13.73 -22.66
C VAL A 239 -23.07 13.62 -23.19
N GLY A 240 -22.10 13.65 -22.29
CA GLY A 240 -20.69 13.54 -22.64
C GLY A 240 -19.79 13.92 -21.49
N ASN A 241 -18.73 13.15 -21.31
CA ASN A 241 -17.61 13.51 -20.45
C ASN A 241 -16.72 14.54 -21.15
N GLY A 242 -16.15 15.47 -20.39
CA GLY A 242 -15.12 16.35 -20.88
C GLY A 242 -13.82 15.59 -21.15
N GLY A 243 -13.09 15.95 -22.21
CA GLY A 243 -11.78 15.39 -22.47
C GLY A 243 -10.77 15.74 -21.38
N ASN A 244 -9.86 14.82 -21.09
CA ASN A 244 -8.71 15.08 -20.23
C ASN A 244 -7.69 15.93 -20.99
N ALA A 245 -7.07 16.89 -20.31
CA ALA A 245 -5.95 17.61 -20.91
C ALA A 245 -4.70 16.71 -20.97
N GLY A 246 -3.86 16.94 -21.97
CA GLY A 246 -2.65 16.13 -22.16
C GLY A 246 -1.65 16.30 -21.02
N ALA A 247 -0.99 15.22 -20.63
CA ALA A 247 0.08 15.28 -19.63
C ALA A 247 1.25 16.16 -20.14
N GLY A 248 1.83 16.93 -19.21
CA GLY A 248 2.84 17.97 -19.44
C GLY A 248 2.26 19.37 -19.71
N SER A 249 0.97 19.49 -20.03
CA SER A 249 0.38 20.77 -20.43
C SER A 249 0.14 21.79 -19.31
N GLY A 250 -0.20 21.33 -18.10
CA GLY A 250 -0.78 22.22 -17.08
C GLY A 250 -2.11 22.85 -17.51
N LEU A 251 -2.76 22.35 -18.58
CA LEU A 251 -4.02 22.89 -19.07
C LEU A 251 -5.20 22.30 -18.31
N ALA A 252 -6.25 23.11 -18.16
CA ALA A 252 -7.48 22.63 -17.55
C ALA A 252 -8.13 21.52 -18.40
N GLY A 253 -8.73 20.53 -17.73
CA GLY A 253 -9.60 19.55 -18.36
C GLY A 253 -10.88 20.21 -18.89
N ALA A 254 -11.51 19.61 -19.89
CA ALA A 254 -12.74 20.17 -20.44
C ALA A 254 -13.92 19.92 -19.50
N ASP A 255 -14.86 20.87 -19.47
CA ASP A 255 -16.14 20.66 -18.79
C ASP A 255 -16.95 19.54 -19.48
N ALA A 256 -17.79 18.89 -18.70
CA ALA A 256 -18.78 17.93 -19.18
C ALA A 256 -19.92 18.61 -19.96
N GLY A 257 -20.73 17.78 -20.61
CA GLY A 257 -22.07 18.17 -21.04
C GLY A 257 -23.02 18.39 -19.85
N LEU A 258 -24.31 18.53 -20.14
CA LEU A 258 -25.33 18.58 -19.08
C LEU A 258 -25.27 17.33 -18.19
N PHE A 259 -25.08 16.16 -18.78
CA PHE A 259 -24.82 14.89 -18.10
C PHE A 259 -23.43 14.34 -18.50
N GLY A 260 -22.59 14.06 -17.53
CA GLY A 260 -21.24 13.52 -17.74
C GLY A 260 -20.26 14.04 -16.70
N ASN A 261 -19.06 13.47 -16.71
CA ASN A 261 -17.99 13.87 -15.81
C ASN A 261 -17.07 14.90 -16.48
N GLY A 262 -16.54 15.83 -15.68
CA GLY A 262 -15.51 16.75 -16.14
C GLY A 262 -14.19 16.01 -16.44
N GLY A 263 -13.45 16.50 -17.42
CA GLY A 263 -12.14 15.94 -17.77
C GLY A 263 -11.08 16.31 -16.73
N ALA A 264 -10.08 15.45 -16.56
CA ALA A 264 -8.94 15.74 -15.69
C ALA A 264 -8.07 16.87 -16.27
N GLY A 265 -7.57 17.73 -15.38
CA GLY A 265 -6.53 18.70 -15.70
C GLY A 265 -5.21 18.01 -15.99
N GLY A 266 -4.45 18.58 -16.91
CA GLY A 266 -3.18 18.04 -17.34
C GLY A 266 -2.14 18.27 -16.24
N SER A 267 -1.42 17.22 -15.86
CA SER A 267 -0.19 17.42 -15.09
C SER A 267 0.77 18.30 -15.90
N SER A 268 1.61 19.09 -15.25
CA SER A 268 2.62 19.91 -15.91
C SER A 268 4.02 19.37 -15.65
N ALA A 269 4.91 19.52 -16.63
CA ALA A 269 6.34 19.33 -16.42
C ALA A 269 6.99 20.59 -15.83
N THR A 270 6.46 21.78 -16.15
CA THR A 270 7.14 23.06 -15.87
C THR A 270 6.32 24.15 -15.19
N LYS A 271 5.02 23.91 -14.95
CA LYS A 271 4.06 24.92 -14.46
C LYS A 271 3.14 24.34 -13.39
N ALA A 272 2.15 25.13 -13.01
CA ALA A 272 1.00 24.67 -12.23
C ALA A 272 0.28 23.53 -12.94
N GLY A 273 -0.31 22.64 -12.16
CA GLY A 273 -1.20 21.63 -12.68
C GLY A 273 -2.48 22.25 -13.21
N GLY A 274 -3.05 21.67 -14.26
CA GLY A 274 -4.30 22.14 -14.83
C GLY A 274 -5.49 21.89 -13.90
N ALA A 275 -6.48 22.78 -13.89
CA ALA A 275 -7.71 22.52 -13.15
C ALA A 275 -8.50 21.35 -13.78
N GLY A 276 -9.23 20.59 -12.98
CA GLY A 276 -10.23 19.66 -13.49
C GLY A 276 -11.43 20.38 -14.09
N GLY A 277 -12.02 19.80 -15.14
CA GLY A 277 -13.23 20.30 -15.76
C GLY A 277 -14.44 20.16 -14.84
N ASN A 278 -15.41 21.06 -14.98
CA ASN A 278 -16.63 21.05 -14.20
C ASN A 278 -17.65 20.07 -14.79
N ALA A 279 -18.65 19.72 -13.99
CA ALA A 279 -19.84 19.00 -14.42
C ALA A 279 -21.12 19.69 -13.94
N PHE A 280 -22.26 19.38 -14.55
CA PHE A 280 -23.56 19.79 -14.01
C PHE A 280 -24.25 18.59 -13.34
N PHE A 281 -24.49 17.51 -14.09
CA PHE A 281 -24.84 16.19 -13.56
C PHE A 281 -23.72 15.17 -13.84
N GLY A 282 -22.95 14.83 -12.82
CA GLY A 282 -21.80 13.95 -12.89
C GLY A 282 -20.67 14.45 -11.98
N ASN A 283 -19.52 13.80 -12.02
CA ASN A 283 -18.39 14.16 -11.17
C ASN A 283 -17.52 15.24 -11.83
N GLY A 284 -16.97 16.15 -11.03
CA GLY A 284 -15.91 17.04 -11.49
C GLY A 284 -14.63 16.28 -11.82
N GLY A 285 -13.85 16.79 -12.77
CA GLY A 285 -12.56 16.21 -13.13
C GLY A 285 -11.50 16.46 -12.07
N ASN A 286 -10.50 15.60 -11.97
CA ASN A 286 -9.38 15.82 -11.04
C ASN A 286 -8.46 16.94 -11.56
N GLY A 287 -7.85 17.71 -10.67
CA GLY A 287 -6.77 18.62 -10.99
C GLY A 287 -5.49 17.87 -11.33
N GLY A 288 -4.70 18.42 -12.25
CA GLY A 288 -3.39 17.91 -12.64
C GLY A 288 -2.32 18.21 -11.59
N ASN A 289 -1.26 17.41 -11.56
CA ASN A 289 -0.10 17.68 -10.71
C ASN A 289 0.78 18.77 -11.32
N ALA A 290 1.38 19.61 -10.49
CA ALA A 290 2.33 20.60 -10.97
C ALA A 290 3.74 20.03 -11.18
N GLY A 291 4.51 20.72 -12.03
CA GLY A 291 5.87 20.35 -12.39
C GLY A 291 6.94 21.19 -11.69
N VAL A 292 8.12 21.28 -12.31
CA VAL A 292 9.28 22.03 -11.81
C VAL A 292 9.39 23.35 -12.57
N ALA A 293 9.32 24.50 -11.89
CA ALA A 293 9.43 25.81 -12.55
C ALA A 293 10.75 25.94 -13.34
N GLU A 294 10.71 26.62 -14.49
CA GLU A 294 11.91 26.85 -15.31
C GLU A 294 12.74 28.02 -14.77
N ILE A 295 14.07 27.95 -14.90
CA ILE A 295 15.00 29.03 -14.49
C ILE A 295 14.67 30.38 -15.19
N SER A 296 14.11 30.30 -16.39
CA SER A 296 13.64 31.43 -17.20
C SER A 296 12.40 32.14 -16.64
N ASP A 297 11.60 31.48 -15.79
CA ASP A 297 10.41 32.02 -15.14
C ASP A 297 10.31 31.53 -13.68
N PRO A 298 11.14 32.07 -12.77
CA PRO A 298 11.21 31.63 -11.38
C PRO A 298 10.00 32.08 -10.54
N LEU A 299 9.09 32.87 -11.08
CA LEU A 299 7.84 33.30 -10.42
C LEU A 299 6.63 32.49 -10.91
N ALA A 300 6.83 31.54 -11.83
CA ALA A 300 5.76 30.66 -12.29
C ALA A 300 5.15 29.91 -11.09
N SER A 301 3.82 29.98 -10.98
CA SER A 301 3.10 29.14 -10.02
C SER A 301 3.31 27.67 -10.40
N THR A 302 3.74 26.87 -9.43
CA THR A 302 3.85 25.41 -9.49
C THR A 302 2.87 24.77 -8.51
N ALA A 303 1.74 25.43 -8.25
CA ALA A 303 0.67 24.87 -7.42
C ALA A 303 -0.08 23.76 -8.17
N GLY A 304 -0.54 22.74 -7.43
CA GLY A 304 -1.39 21.70 -7.98
C GLY A 304 -2.70 22.26 -8.54
N GLY A 305 -3.24 21.63 -9.58
CA GLY A 305 -4.49 22.04 -10.18
C GLY A 305 -5.68 21.83 -9.26
N ALA A 306 -6.65 22.75 -9.25
CA ALA A 306 -7.89 22.53 -8.49
C ALA A 306 -8.73 21.42 -9.11
N GLY A 307 -9.45 20.65 -8.29
CA GLY A 307 -10.48 19.74 -8.78
C GLY A 307 -11.68 20.48 -9.34
N GLY A 308 -12.35 19.88 -10.31
CA GLY A 308 -13.53 20.45 -10.97
C GLY A 308 -14.77 20.42 -10.09
N ASN A 309 -15.64 21.41 -10.26
CA ASN A 309 -16.87 21.53 -9.49
C ASN A 309 -18.02 20.74 -10.13
N THR A 310 -19.07 20.48 -9.37
CA THR A 310 -20.32 19.93 -9.93
C THR A 310 -21.57 20.47 -9.25
N LEU A 311 -22.73 20.45 -9.91
CA LEU A 311 -24.01 20.73 -9.24
C LEU A 311 -24.55 19.47 -8.55
N VAL A 312 -24.51 18.31 -9.23
CA VAL A 312 -24.95 17.01 -8.73
C VAL A 312 -23.93 15.95 -9.10
N GLY A 313 -23.33 15.32 -8.09
CA GLY A 313 -22.23 14.37 -8.21
C GLY A 313 -21.11 14.72 -7.24
N ASN A 314 -19.92 14.14 -7.42
CA ASN A 314 -18.78 14.40 -6.55
C ASN A 314 -17.83 15.44 -7.17
N GLY A 315 -17.27 16.32 -6.34
CA GLY A 315 -16.20 17.21 -6.76
C GLY A 315 -14.92 16.45 -7.09
N GLY A 316 -14.14 16.95 -8.05
CA GLY A 316 -12.86 16.34 -8.41
C GLY A 316 -11.79 16.52 -7.35
N ALA A 317 -10.81 15.63 -7.26
CA ALA A 317 -9.67 15.82 -6.36
C ALA A 317 -8.74 16.94 -6.86
N GLY A 318 -8.08 17.66 -5.96
CA GLY A 318 -7.00 18.58 -6.31
C GLY A 318 -5.70 17.82 -6.63
N GLY A 319 -4.89 18.38 -7.53
CA GLY A 319 -3.60 17.83 -7.91
C GLY A 319 -2.48 18.19 -6.92
N ALA A 320 -1.38 17.45 -6.94
CA ALA A 320 -0.23 17.73 -6.08
C ALA A 320 0.55 18.97 -6.52
N GLY A 321 1.15 19.67 -5.57
CA GLY A 321 2.09 20.77 -5.83
C GLY A 321 3.42 20.29 -6.42
N GLY A 322 4.14 21.20 -7.06
CA GLY A 322 5.44 20.97 -7.68
C GLY A 322 6.59 21.77 -7.05
N VAL A 323 7.73 21.81 -7.74
CA VAL A 323 8.97 22.45 -7.26
C VAL A 323 9.11 23.85 -7.86
N ASN A 324 9.37 24.87 -7.04
CA ASN A 324 9.76 26.20 -7.52
C ASN A 324 11.30 26.30 -7.68
N VAL A 325 11.83 27.05 -8.67
CA VAL A 325 13.27 27.30 -8.90
C VAL A 325 13.98 27.88 -7.68
N ILE A 326 13.28 28.68 -6.88
CA ILE A 326 13.78 29.21 -5.60
C ILE A 326 13.72 28.18 -4.45
N GLY A 327 13.38 26.93 -4.76
CA GLY A 327 13.45 25.77 -3.89
C GLY A 327 12.29 25.59 -2.90
N ALA A 328 11.37 26.54 -2.80
CA ALA A 328 10.17 26.34 -1.98
C ALA A 328 9.24 25.28 -2.62
N GLY A 329 8.72 24.38 -1.78
CA GLY A 329 7.67 23.46 -2.19
C GLY A 329 6.38 24.23 -2.46
N SER A 330 5.63 23.81 -3.49
CA SER A 330 4.38 24.49 -3.87
C SER A 330 3.16 23.82 -3.26
N ALA A 331 2.10 24.61 -3.07
CA ALA A 331 0.87 24.11 -2.48
C ALA A 331 0.15 23.08 -3.38
N GLY A 332 -0.56 22.14 -2.75
CA GLY A 332 -1.50 21.27 -3.43
C GLY A 332 -2.76 22.02 -3.89
N GLY A 333 -3.39 21.52 -4.94
CA GLY A 333 -4.64 22.07 -5.47
C GLY A 333 -5.82 21.81 -4.54
N ALA A 334 -6.79 22.73 -4.50
CA ALA A 334 -8.02 22.51 -3.75
C ALA A 334 -8.89 21.42 -4.40
N GLY A 335 -9.65 20.67 -3.61
CA GLY A 335 -10.70 19.78 -4.12
C GLY A 335 -11.90 20.56 -4.66
N GLY A 336 -12.56 20.00 -5.67
CA GLY A 336 -13.74 20.56 -6.30
C GLY A 336 -14.95 20.57 -5.37
N SER A 337 -15.76 21.63 -5.46
CA SER A 337 -16.97 21.77 -4.63
C SER A 337 -18.23 21.30 -5.35
N VAL A 338 -19.23 20.90 -4.56
CA VAL A 338 -20.54 20.46 -5.05
C VAL A 338 -21.62 21.49 -4.73
N GLY A 339 -22.52 21.75 -5.68
CA GLY A 339 -23.57 22.76 -5.54
C GLY A 339 -24.80 22.24 -4.78
N LEU A 340 -25.43 21.15 -5.20
CA LEU A 340 -26.72 20.69 -4.68
C LEU A 340 -26.63 19.34 -3.96
N TRP A 341 -26.06 18.31 -4.61
CA TRP A 341 -26.05 16.95 -4.09
C TRP A 341 -24.75 16.22 -4.42
N GLY A 342 -24.09 15.65 -3.41
CA GLY A 342 -22.87 14.84 -3.54
C GLY A 342 -21.69 15.37 -2.74
N PHE A 343 -20.56 14.66 -2.81
CA PHE A 343 -19.42 14.84 -1.91
C PHE A 343 -18.36 15.78 -2.50
N GLY A 344 -17.78 16.64 -1.67
CA GLY A 344 -16.65 17.47 -2.08
C GLY A 344 -15.41 16.65 -2.39
N GLY A 345 -14.58 17.12 -3.33
CA GLY A 345 -13.33 16.44 -3.70
C GLY A 345 -12.23 16.61 -2.67
N ALA A 346 -11.28 15.69 -2.59
CA ALA A 346 -10.13 15.82 -1.70
C ALA A 346 -9.15 16.91 -2.19
N GLY A 347 -8.46 17.59 -1.28
CA GLY A 347 -7.35 18.48 -1.60
C GLY A 347 -6.09 17.71 -1.98
N GLY A 348 -5.29 18.26 -2.88
CA GLY A 348 -4.01 17.68 -3.30
C GLY A 348 -2.90 17.90 -2.28
N ALA A 349 -1.87 17.07 -2.30
CA ALA A 349 -0.73 17.22 -1.40
C ALA A 349 0.19 18.40 -1.79
N GLY A 350 0.77 19.07 -0.80
CA GLY A 350 1.84 20.02 -0.99
C GLY A 350 3.16 19.34 -1.35
N HIS A 351 4.02 20.03 -2.08
CA HIS A 351 5.32 19.49 -2.47
C HIS A 351 6.36 19.65 -1.36
N ALA A 352 7.34 18.75 -1.31
CA ALA A 352 8.51 18.91 -0.46
C ALA A 352 9.30 20.17 -0.84
N GLY A 353 9.96 20.80 0.12
CA GLY A 353 10.97 21.82 -0.17
C GLY A 353 12.20 21.16 -0.79
N THR A 354 13.01 21.95 -1.51
CA THR A 354 14.34 21.52 -1.98
C THR A 354 15.45 22.39 -1.38
N SER A 355 16.68 21.86 -1.38
CA SER A 355 17.86 22.58 -0.91
C SER A 355 18.49 23.36 -2.07
N VAL A 356 18.55 24.69 -1.97
CA VAL A 356 19.17 25.54 -3.00
C VAL A 356 20.43 26.18 -2.43
N LEU A 357 21.58 25.86 -3.01
CA LEU A 357 22.90 26.31 -2.51
C LEU A 357 23.14 25.95 -1.04
N GLY A 358 22.54 24.86 -0.56
CA GLY A 358 22.64 24.40 0.83
C GLY A 358 21.69 25.10 1.81
N VAL A 359 20.84 26.02 1.34
CA VAL A 359 19.71 26.62 2.09
C VAL A 359 18.48 25.73 1.94
N GLY A 360 17.94 25.28 3.06
CA GLY A 360 16.75 24.43 3.10
C GLY A 360 15.51 25.30 3.01
N MET A 361 14.71 25.08 1.98
CA MET A 361 13.50 25.85 1.73
C MET A 361 12.28 25.15 2.32
N ASN A 362 11.29 25.96 2.69
CA ASN A 362 10.01 25.47 3.21
C ASN A 362 9.28 24.64 2.15
N ALA A 363 8.50 23.69 2.63
CA ALA A 363 7.59 22.92 1.78
C ALA A 363 6.27 23.65 1.51
N GLY A 364 5.51 23.10 0.57
CA GLY A 364 4.20 23.59 0.20
C GLY A 364 3.09 23.04 1.10
N ASP A 365 2.06 23.85 1.31
CA ASP A 365 0.86 23.44 2.05
C ASP A 365 0.00 22.43 1.27
N GLY A 366 -0.76 21.63 1.99
CA GLY A 366 -1.80 20.80 1.41
C GLY A 366 -2.98 21.62 0.92
N GLY A 367 -3.60 21.20 -0.18
CA GLY A 367 -4.81 21.80 -0.72
C GLY A 367 -6.01 21.58 0.18
N ARG A 368 -6.96 22.53 0.22
CA ARG A 368 -8.21 22.35 0.98
C ARG A 368 -9.12 21.31 0.32
N GLY A 369 -9.88 20.57 1.12
CA GLY A 369 -10.98 19.75 0.61
C GLY A 369 -12.13 20.62 0.07
N GLY A 370 -12.84 20.10 -0.93
CA GLY A 370 -14.00 20.75 -1.53
C GLY A 370 -15.23 20.69 -0.64
N ASN A 371 -16.11 21.68 -0.75
CA ASN A 371 -17.36 21.69 0.00
C ASN A 371 -18.38 20.71 -0.60
N ALA A 372 -19.24 20.14 0.23
CA ALA A 372 -20.31 19.25 -0.19
C ALA A 372 -21.52 19.99 -0.78
N GLY A 373 -22.44 19.22 -1.37
CA GLY A 373 -23.70 19.74 -1.90
C GLY A 373 -24.59 20.34 -0.83
N LEU A 374 -25.38 21.35 -1.20
CA LEU A 374 -26.28 22.06 -0.29
C LEU A 374 -27.23 21.12 0.46
N LEU A 375 -27.78 20.07 -0.15
CA LEU A 375 -28.85 19.25 0.43
C LEU A 375 -28.33 17.98 1.10
N PHE A 376 -27.39 17.30 0.44
CA PHE A 376 -26.79 16.07 0.95
C PHE A 376 -25.39 15.88 0.37
N GLY A 377 -24.48 15.40 1.21
CA GLY A 377 -23.12 15.02 0.86
C GLY A 377 -22.12 15.45 1.93
N GLY A 378 -20.97 14.78 1.98
CA GLY A 378 -19.88 15.11 2.88
C GLY A 378 -18.81 15.99 2.23
N GLY A 379 -18.11 16.78 3.04
CA GLY A 379 -16.99 17.58 2.57
C GLY A 379 -15.77 16.70 2.23
N GLY A 380 -14.95 17.15 1.29
CA GLY A 380 -13.73 16.43 0.92
C GLY A 380 -12.63 16.56 1.96
N ALA A 381 -11.72 15.59 2.05
CA ALA A 381 -10.56 15.69 2.95
C ALA A 381 -9.57 16.77 2.48
N GLY A 382 -8.86 17.41 3.40
CA GLY A 382 -7.72 18.26 3.06
C GLY A 382 -6.48 17.44 2.69
N GLY A 383 -5.65 17.99 1.81
CA GLY A 383 -4.38 17.37 1.38
C GLY A 383 -3.29 17.49 2.44
N ALA A 384 -2.31 16.60 2.42
CA ALA A 384 -1.16 16.68 3.32
C ALA A 384 -0.21 17.82 2.92
N GLY A 385 0.47 18.44 3.89
CA GLY A 385 1.58 19.36 3.63
C GLY A 385 2.86 18.61 3.26
N GLY A 386 3.74 19.25 2.49
CA GLY A 386 5.02 18.67 2.05
C GLY A 386 6.10 18.70 3.14
N THR A 387 7.16 17.91 2.97
CA THR A 387 8.32 17.89 3.88
C THR A 387 9.31 18.99 3.59
N GLY A 388 9.73 19.77 4.58
CA GLY A 388 10.73 20.82 4.43
C GLY A 388 12.10 20.28 4.04
N ALA A 389 12.92 21.10 3.38
CA ALA A 389 14.21 20.66 2.86
C ALA A 389 15.33 20.67 3.91
N ASP A 390 16.26 19.74 3.78
CA ASP A 390 17.45 19.68 4.63
C ASP A 390 18.45 20.81 4.31
N THR A 391 19.32 21.12 5.30
CA THR A 391 20.45 22.04 5.14
C THR A 391 21.80 21.40 5.43
N SER A 392 22.79 21.85 4.65
CA SER A 392 24.21 21.50 4.82
C SER A 392 25.13 22.73 4.80
N PHE A 393 24.60 23.96 4.91
CA PHE A 393 25.43 25.19 4.99
C PHE A 393 25.38 25.81 6.38
N VAL A 394 26.53 26.19 6.93
CA VAL A 394 26.68 26.70 8.31
C VAL A 394 25.86 27.98 8.52
N GLY A 395 25.05 28.02 9.59
CA GLY A 395 24.30 29.21 10.01
C GLY A 395 22.98 29.41 9.26
N VAL A 396 22.47 28.38 8.59
CA VAL A 396 21.19 28.40 7.87
C VAL A 396 20.23 27.39 8.50
N SER A 397 18.94 27.75 8.57
CA SER A 397 17.89 26.86 9.07
C SER A 397 17.37 25.96 7.96
N ALA A 398 17.08 24.70 8.28
CA ALA A 398 16.37 23.81 7.40
C ALA A 398 14.92 24.26 7.19
N GLY A 399 14.33 23.81 6.08
CA GLY A 399 13.01 24.22 5.67
C GLY A 399 11.92 23.70 6.59
N ALA A 400 10.92 24.51 6.87
CA ALA A 400 9.72 24.07 7.58
C ALA A 400 8.88 23.13 6.71
N GLY A 401 8.19 22.19 7.34
CA GLY A 401 7.14 21.40 6.69
C GLY A 401 5.92 22.25 6.37
N GLY A 402 5.23 21.91 5.29
CA GLY A 402 4.00 22.57 4.87
C GLY A 402 2.84 22.22 5.79
N SER A 403 1.90 23.14 5.97
CA SER A 403 0.68 22.85 6.71
C SER A 403 -0.24 21.90 5.95
N GLY A 404 -1.03 21.10 6.66
CA GLY A 404 -2.09 20.30 6.07
C GLY A 404 -3.28 21.16 5.65
N GLY A 405 -3.92 20.79 4.55
CA GLY A 405 -5.11 21.48 4.06
C GLY A 405 -6.31 21.27 4.98
N ALA A 406 -7.18 22.28 5.11
CA ALA A 406 -8.43 22.12 5.84
C ALA A 406 -9.37 21.14 5.10
N GLY A 407 -10.16 20.38 5.85
CA GLY A 407 -11.26 19.61 5.30
C GLY A 407 -12.39 20.51 4.78
N GLY A 408 -13.10 20.05 3.76
CA GLY A 408 -14.25 20.73 3.18
C GLY A 408 -15.47 20.66 4.08
N ASN A 409 -16.35 21.66 4.00
CA ASN A 409 -17.57 21.70 4.81
C ASN A 409 -18.68 20.87 4.17
N ALA A 410 -19.51 20.22 4.97
CA ALA A 410 -20.85 19.80 4.58
C ALA A 410 -21.86 20.96 4.71
N SER A 411 -23.07 20.79 4.16
CA SER A 411 -24.09 21.84 4.15
C SER A 411 -25.35 21.49 4.93
N LEU A 412 -26.36 20.81 4.39
CA LEU A 412 -27.60 20.49 5.13
C LEU A 412 -27.52 19.12 5.82
N VAL A 413 -27.14 18.09 5.07
CA VAL A 413 -26.96 16.71 5.55
C VAL A 413 -25.61 16.17 5.06
N GLY A 414 -24.78 15.68 5.97
CA GLY A 414 -23.52 15.03 5.65
C GLY A 414 -22.39 15.46 6.59
N ASN A 415 -21.28 14.73 6.50
CA ASN A 415 -20.16 14.91 7.41
C ASN A 415 -19.15 15.91 6.86
N GLY A 416 -18.52 16.69 7.73
CA GLY A 416 -17.38 17.51 7.33
C GLY A 416 -16.17 16.65 6.94
N GLY A 417 -15.35 17.16 6.02
CA GLY A 417 -14.13 16.48 5.59
C GLY A 417 -13.04 16.53 6.66
N ALA A 418 -12.18 15.51 6.72
CA ALA A 418 -11.03 15.53 7.61
C ALA A 418 -9.99 16.57 7.15
N GLY A 419 -9.26 17.18 8.09
CA GLY A 419 -8.08 17.98 7.79
C GLY A 419 -6.89 17.11 7.38
N GLY A 420 -6.04 17.62 6.50
CA GLY A 420 -4.81 16.96 6.08
C GLY A 420 -3.71 17.03 7.13
N ALA A 421 -2.76 16.08 7.09
CA ALA A 421 -1.61 16.11 7.99
C ALA A 421 -0.62 17.23 7.59
N GLY A 422 0.05 17.82 8.57
CA GLY A 422 1.20 18.70 8.34
C GLY A 422 2.45 17.90 7.94
N GLY A 423 3.30 18.48 7.10
CA GLY A 423 4.54 17.85 6.66
C GLY A 423 5.67 17.98 7.68
N ALA A 424 6.66 17.09 7.64
CA ALA A 424 7.82 17.19 8.53
C ALA A 424 8.73 18.37 8.16
N GLY A 425 9.44 18.94 9.13
CA GLY A 425 10.51 19.90 8.88
C GLY A 425 11.81 19.21 8.47
N GLY A 426 12.64 19.89 7.69
CA GLY A 426 13.92 19.37 7.20
C GLY A 426 15.00 19.30 8.28
N ALA A 427 15.96 18.41 8.11
CA ALA A 427 17.07 18.20 9.03
C ALA A 427 18.26 19.15 8.76
N ALA A 428 19.06 19.37 9.81
CA ALA A 428 20.25 20.22 9.79
C ALA A 428 21.51 19.40 10.15
N GLY A 429 22.42 19.22 9.17
CA GLY A 429 23.56 18.29 9.28
C GLY A 429 24.89 18.86 9.81
N LEU A 430 25.03 20.17 10.01
CA LEU A 430 26.29 20.79 10.47
C LEU A 430 26.15 21.64 11.74
N ALA A 431 27.31 21.88 12.37
CA ALA A 431 27.53 22.40 13.72
C ALA A 431 26.91 23.77 14.08
N ALA A 432 26.16 24.45 13.21
CA ALA A 432 25.47 25.72 13.52
C ALA A 432 24.08 25.87 12.85
N ASN A 433 23.48 24.77 12.40
CA ASN A 433 22.23 24.79 11.64
C ASN A 433 21.04 24.42 12.52
N ALA A 434 19.91 25.09 12.29
CA ALA A 434 18.66 24.77 12.97
C ALA A 434 17.81 23.80 12.14
N GLY A 435 17.15 22.87 12.80
CA GLY A 435 16.17 21.99 12.16
C GLY A 435 14.89 22.75 11.80
N GLY A 436 14.22 22.36 10.72
CA GLY A 436 12.99 22.98 10.28
C GLY A 436 11.81 22.61 11.18
N ALA A 437 10.87 23.54 11.42
CA ALA A 437 9.65 23.21 12.16
C ALA A 437 8.75 22.26 11.34
N GLY A 438 8.03 21.36 12.02
CA GLY A 438 6.96 20.60 11.40
C GLY A 438 5.76 21.47 11.07
N GLY A 439 5.08 21.18 9.98
CA GLY A 439 3.86 21.88 9.56
C GLY A 439 2.67 21.56 10.45
N ALA A 440 1.75 22.50 10.63
CA ALA A 440 0.52 22.25 11.38
C ALA A 440 -0.42 21.33 10.61
N GLY A 441 -1.21 20.51 11.31
CA GLY A 441 -2.30 19.76 10.73
C GLY A 441 -3.48 20.66 10.35
N GLY A 442 -4.17 20.31 9.28
CA GLY A 442 -5.35 21.03 8.81
C GLY A 442 -6.55 20.86 9.74
N HIS A 443 -7.40 21.87 9.83
CA HIS A 443 -8.66 21.76 10.57
C HIS A 443 -9.65 20.84 9.85
N GLY A 444 -10.49 20.14 10.61
CA GLY A 444 -11.64 19.46 10.05
C GLY A 444 -12.67 20.45 9.47
N GLY A 445 -13.46 20.01 8.50
CA GLY A 445 -14.56 20.77 7.92
C GLY A 445 -15.83 20.68 8.76
N ALA A 446 -16.69 21.70 8.68
CA ALA A 446 -17.96 21.71 9.40
C ALA A 446 -18.92 20.61 8.92
N SER A 447 -19.74 20.10 9.85
CA SER A 447 -20.86 19.19 9.59
C SER A 447 -22.01 19.83 8.81
N GLY A 448 -22.96 19.00 8.37
CA GLY A 448 -24.27 19.45 7.91
C GLY A 448 -25.12 20.08 9.02
N LEU A 449 -25.93 21.08 8.66
CA LEU A 449 -26.77 21.87 9.56
C LEU A 449 -27.79 21.01 10.31
N TRP A 450 -28.41 20.02 9.66
CA TRP A 450 -29.41 19.15 10.29
C TRP A 450 -28.83 17.85 10.81
N TYR A 451 -28.03 17.17 9.99
CA TYR A 451 -27.47 15.87 10.32
C TYR A 451 -26.07 15.72 9.75
N GLY A 452 -25.13 15.31 10.58
CA GLY A 452 -23.80 14.90 10.18
C GLY A 452 -22.74 15.25 11.21
N ASP A 453 -21.61 14.56 11.12
CA ASP A 453 -20.50 14.72 12.04
C ASP A 453 -19.55 15.83 11.56
N GLY A 454 -18.88 16.50 12.49
CA GLY A 454 -17.77 17.40 12.18
C GLY A 454 -16.57 16.60 11.69
N GLY A 455 -15.81 17.18 10.75
CA GLY A 455 -14.56 16.57 10.29
C GLY A 455 -13.50 16.54 11.40
N SER A 456 -12.69 15.48 11.42
CA SER A 456 -11.51 15.42 12.30
C SER A 456 -10.42 16.39 11.84
N GLY A 457 -9.60 16.89 12.76
CA GLY A 457 -8.39 17.61 12.43
C GLY A 457 -7.24 16.69 12.04
N GLY A 458 -6.34 17.17 11.17
CA GLY A 458 -5.15 16.44 10.75
C GLY A 458 -4.04 16.48 11.79
N ALA A 459 -3.14 15.51 11.78
CA ALA A 459 -1.97 15.50 12.65
C ALA A 459 -0.95 16.60 12.26
N GLY A 460 -0.21 17.14 13.24
CA GLY A 460 0.94 17.99 12.98
C GLY A 460 2.16 17.19 12.52
N GLY A 461 3.01 17.80 11.70
CA GLY A 461 4.24 17.18 11.21
C GLY A 461 5.37 17.22 12.24
N ASN A 462 6.34 16.32 12.12
CA ASN A 462 7.49 16.28 13.02
C ASN A 462 8.47 17.42 12.74
N GLY A 463 9.12 17.95 13.77
CA GLY A 463 10.23 18.88 13.63
C GLY A 463 11.51 18.18 13.16
N GLY A 464 12.31 18.87 12.36
CA GLY A 464 13.57 18.36 11.84
C GLY A 464 14.69 18.36 12.89
N ALA A 465 15.57 17.38 12.81
CA ALA A 465 16.71 17.26 13.73
C ALA A 465 17.79 18.32 13.45
N ALA A 466 18.63 18.61 14.45
CA ALA A 466 19.81 19.46 14.33
C ALA A 466 21.07 18.77 14.90
N ALA A 467 22.17 18.80 14.14
CA ALA A 467 23.46 18.20 14.52
C ALA A 467 24.49 19.25 15.02
N GLY A 468 24.04 20.39 15.56
CA GLY A 468 24.91 21.53 15.88
C GLY A 468 24.28 22.57 16.79
N ALA A 469 24.86 23.79 16.84
CA ALA A 469 24.49 24.88 17.76
C ALA A 469 23.12 25.50 17.48
N GLY A 470 22.51 25.17 16.33
CA GLY A 470 21.16 25.57 16.02
C GLY A 470 20.14 24.71 16.78
N ASN A 471 19.00 25.31 17.11
CA ASN A 471 17.92 24.58 17.75
C ASN A 471 17.30 23.58 16.76
N SER A 472 16.91 22.41 17.25
CA SER A 472 16.12 21.47 16.46
C SER A 472 14.71 22.02 16.25
N GLY A 473 14.05 21.56 15.18
CA GLY A 473 12.73 22.03 14.80
C GLY A 473 11.66 21.63 15.80
N ALA A 474 10.70 22.52 16.06
CA ALA A 474 9.50 22.17 16.83
C ALA A 474 8.57 21.25 16.01
N GLY A 475 7.84 20.37 16.68
CA GLY A 475 6.73 19.64 16.08
C GLY A 475 5.56 20.57 15.76
N GLY A 476 4.87 20.31 14.66
CA GLY A 476 3.69 21.05 14.25
C GLY A 476 2.48 20.77 15.14
N ALA A 477 1.61 21.75 15.33
CA ALA A 477 0.36 21.55 16.06
C ALA A 477 -0.60 20.64 15.28
N GLY A 478 -1.37 19.81 15.97
CA GLY A 478 -2.50 19.10 15.39
C GLY A 478 -3.65 20.05 15.07
N GLY A 479 -4.39 19.75 14.01
CA GLY A 479 -5.55 20.52 13.61
C GLY A 479 -6.74 20.30 14.54
N ASN A 480 -7.52 21.34 14.81
CA ASN A 480 -8.78 21.18 15.53
C ASN A 480 -9.80 20.37 14.72
N GLY A 481 -10.58 19.53 15.40
CA GLY A 481 -11.79 18.94 14.87
C GLY A 481 -12.92 19.98 14.78
N ALA A 482 -13.84 19.79 13.85
CA ALA A 482 -14.94 20.72 13.64
C ALA A 482 -16.17 20.39 14.48
N ASN A 483 -16.99 21.40 14.71
CA ASN A 483 -18.26 21.22 15.42
C ASN A 483 -19.31 20.53 14.55
N ALA A 484 -20.15 19.72 15.19
CA ALA A 484 -21.45 19.31 14.65
C ALA A 484 -22.51 20.40 14.87
N SER A 485 -23.48 20.53 13.95
CA SER A 485 -24.48 21.60 14.00
C SER A 485 -25.71 21.25 14.84
N PHE A 486 -26.60 20.36 14.37
CA PHE A 486 -27.85 20.02 15.08
C PHE A 486 -27.89 18.59 15.57
N ILE A 487 -27.76 17.60 14.68
CA ILE A 487 -27.59 16.18 15.01
C ILE A 487 -26.25 15.70 14.45
N GLY A 488 -25.39 15.14 15.28
CA GLY A 488 -24.11 14.56 14.87
C GLY A 488 -23.00 14.81 15.88
N HIS A 489 -21.89 14.10 15.74
CA HIS A 489 -20.75 14.15 16.64
C HIS A 489 -19.76 15.23 16.22
N GLY A 490 -19.13 15.88 17.19
CA GLY A 490 -18.00 16.76 16.92
C GLY A 490 -16.80 15.96 16.41
N GLY A 491 -16.01 16.55 15.52
CA GLY A 491 -14.80 15.92 15.00
C GLY A 491 -13.70 15.84 16.05
N ALA A 492 -12.89 14.79 16.01
CA ALA A 492 -11.72 14.67 16.88
C ALA A 492 -10.62 15.67 16.48
N GLY A 493 -9.85 16.16 17.45
CA GLY A 493 -8.63 16.92 17.21
C GLY A 493 -7.48 16.04 16.75
N GLY A 494 -6.62 16.57 15.88
CA GLY A 494 -5.42 15.88 15.41
C GLY A 494 -4.30 15.87 16.45
N ALA A 495 -3.44 14.86 16.41
CA ALA A 495 -2.27 14.81 17.29
C ALA A 495 -1.22 15.86 16.91
N GLY A 496 -0.46 16.37 17.89
CA GLY A 496 0.72 17.20 17.64
C GLY A 496 1.92 16.38 17.17
N GLY A 497 2.77 16.96 16.32
CA GLY A 497 3.99 16.33 15.81
C GLY A 497 5.11 16.28 16.84
N THR A 498 6.07 15.37 16.67
CA THR A 498 7.22 15.29 17.59
C THR A 498 8.20 16.43 17.35
N GLY A 499 8.88 16.90 18.39
CA GLY A 499 10.01 17.81 18.26
C GLY A 499 11.23 17.10 17.67
N GLY A 500 12.09 17.84 16.97
CA GLY A 500 13.32 17.32 16.38
C GLY A 500 14.40 17.05 17.41
N ASP A 501 15.19 16.01 17.18
CA ASP A 501 16.30 15.62 18.07
C ASP A 501 17.54 16.54 17.88
N SER A 502 18.36 16.69 18.92
CA SER A 502 19.66 17.39 18.92
C SER A 502 20.79 16.38 19.15
N THR A 503 21.66 16.15 18.16
CA THR A 503 22.48 14.91 18.06
C THR A 503 24.00 15.09 18.30
N LEU A 504 24.54 16.30 18.47
CA LEU A 504 26.00 16.52 18.62
C LEU A 504 26.42 17.27 19.90
N SER A 505 27.34 16.66 20.65
CA SER A 505 27.57 16.89 22.08
C SER A 505 28.12 18.27 22.52
N ALA A 506 29.27 18.74 22.01
CA ALA A 506 29.94 19.88 22.63
C ALA A 506 29.43 21.28 22.23
N LEU A 507 28.55 21.35 21.23
CA LEU A 507 28.08 22.61 20.64
C LEU A 507 26.62 22.50 20.17
N ALA A 508 25.80 21.68 20.84
CA ALA A 508 24.39 21.47 20.46
C ALA A 508 23.51 22.69 20.78
N GLY A 509 22.46 22.93 19.99
CA GLY A 509 21.33 23.79 20.37
C GLY A 509 20.26 23.01 21.13
N ASN A 510 19.19 23.72 21.55
CA ASN A 510 18.07 23.09 22.25
C ASN A 510 17.34 22.11 21.33
N ALA A 511 16.90 20.98 21.89
CA ALA A 511 16.04 20.06 21.14
C ALA A 511 14.63 20.64 20.92
N GLY A 512 13.93 20.13 19.92
CA GLY A 512 12.66 20.66 19.48
C GLY A 512 11.54 20.37 20.48
N VAL A 513 10.64 21.31 20.70
CA VAL A 513 9.43 21.06 21.49
C VAL A 513 8.42 20.22 20.70
N GLY A 514 7.67 19.36 21.38
CA GLY A 514 6.54 18.65 20.77
C GLY A 514 5.39 19.61 20.44
N GLY A 515 4.68 19.34 19.35
CA GLY A 515 3.53 20.14 18.92
C GLY A 515 2.31 19.92 19.81
N THR A 516 1.45 20.92 19.95
CA THR A 516 0.19 20.77 20.70
C THR A 516 -0.81 19.91 19.94
N GLY A 517 -1.59 19.08 20.64
CA GLY A 517 -2.75 18.39 20.06
C GLY A 517 -3.90 19.36 19.77
N GLY A 518 -4.66 19.09 18.72
CA GLY A 518 -5.83 19.87 18.32
C GLY A 518 -7.02 19.64 19.26
N HIS A 519 -7.90 20.63 19.37
CA HIS A 519 -9.13 20.51 20.14
C HIS A 519 -10.17 19.65 19.42
N GLY A 520 -10.95 18.88 20.18
CA GLY A 520 -12.15 18.22 19.66
C GLY A 520 -13.30 19.21 19.46
N GLY A 521 -14.11 18.99 18.44
CA GLY A 521 -15.28 19.82 18.12
C GLY A 521 -16.46 19.53 19.04
N ALA A 522 -17.35 20.49 19.23
CA ALA A 522 -18.61 20.28 19.94
C ALA A 522 -19.55 19.35 19.18
N GLY A 523 -20.37 18.58 19.90
CA GLY A 523 -21.46 17.79 19.34
C GLY A 523 -22.64 18.66 18.87
N GLY A 524 -23.58 18.06 18.16
CA GLY A 524 -24.76 18.74 17.63
C GLY A 524 -25.66 19.31 18.72
N ALA A 525 -26.28 20.44 18.43
CA ALA A 525 -27.11 21.19 19.39
C ALA A 525 -28.22 20.36 20.04
N LEU A 526 -28.85 19.44 19.31
CA LEU A 526 -29.89 18.54 19.83
C LEU A 526 -29.32 17.20 20.31
N TYR A 527 -28.58 16.52 19.44
CA TYR A 527 -28.02 15.20 19.73
C TYR A 527 -26.62 15.08 19.15
N GLY A 528 -25.67 14.65 19.98
CA GLY A 528 -24.33 14.33 19.54
C GLY A 528 -23.28 14.51 20.62
N ASN A 529 -22.31 13.60 20.60
CA ASN A 529 -21.16 13.69 21.49
C ASN A 529 -20.17 14.75 20.99
N GLY A 530 -19.47 15.41 21.90
CA GLY A 530 -18.27 16.16 21.54
C GLY A 530 -17.16 15.23 21.05
N GLY A 531 -16.29 15.75 20.19
CA GLY A 531 -15.12 15.04 19.68
C GLY A 531 -14.00 15.02 20.70
N ASP A 532 -13.16 13.99 20.64
CA ASP A 532 -11.99 13.88 21.51
C ASP A 532 -10.91 14.89 21.12
N GLY A 533 -10.15 15.37 22.10
CA GLY A 533 -8.96 16.18 21.86
C GLY A 533 -7.76 15.34 21.43
N GLY A 534 -6.93 15.89 20.55
CA GLY A 534 -5.73 15.23 20.07
C GLY A 534 -4.62 15.17 21.12
N ALA A 535 -3.78 14.14 21.05
CA ALA A 535 -2.60 14.04 21.92
C ALA A 535 -1.55 15.11 21.57
N GLY A 536 -0.81 15.57 22.56
CA GLY A 536 0.38 16.39 22.35
C GLY A 536 1.56 15.57 21.85
N GLY A 537 2.42 16.18 21.04
CA GLY A 537 3.59 15.55 20.46
C GLY A 537 4.73 15.37 21.47
N ILE A 538 5.58 14.38 21.22
CA ILE A 538 6.75 14.11 22.06
C ILE A 538 7.82 15.20 21.87
N GLY A 539 8.48 15.62 22.94
CA GLY A 539 9.64 16.52 22.85
C GLY A 539 10.88 15.82 22.30
N GLY A 540 11.69 16.54 21.52
CA GLY A 540 12.90 16.02 20.90
C GLY A 540 13.98 15.67 21.93
N LYS A 541 14.76 14.63 21.64
CA LYS A 541 15.88 14.19 22.48
C LYS A 541 17.05 15.15 22.33
N SER A 542 17.90 15.24 23.35
CA SER A 542 19.09 16.09 23.35
C SER A 542 20.33 15.34 23.83
N ALA A 543 21.48 15.65 23.24
CA ALA A 543 22.76 15.17 23.74
C ALA A 543 23.18 15.91 25.03
N ASP A 544 23.39 17.24 24.98
CA ASP A 544 24.01 18.02 26.08
C ASP A 544 23.27 19.32 26.48
N HIS A 545 22.13 19.61 25.85
CA HIS A 545 21.30 20.79 26.10
C HIS A 545 19.93 20.38 26.65
N PRO A 546 19.10 21.30 27.18
CA PRO A 546 17.75 20.95 27.61
C PRO A 546 17.00 20.20 26.50
N ALA A 547 16.52 19.01 26.83
CA ALA A 547 15.71 18.24 25.91
C ALA A 547 14.34 18.91 25.71
N GLY A 548 13.70 18.60 24.59
CA GLY A 548 12.47 19.23 24.17
C GLY A 548 11.33 18.95 25.16
N THR A 549 10.51 19.94 25.46
CA THR A 549 9.28 19.72 26.23
C THR A 549 8.25 18.99 25.37
N GLY A 550 7.46 18.11 25.98
CA GLY A 550 6.27 17.54 25.33
C GLY A 550 5.22 18.59 25.05
N GLY A 551 4.47 18.41 23.96
CA GLY A 551 3.36 19.28 23.58
C GLY A 551 2.13 19.07 24.45
N ALA A 552 1.31 20.11 24.62
CA ALA A 552 0.06 19.98 25.36
C ALA A 552 -0.97 19.14 24.59
N GLY A 553 -1.78 18.35 25.28
CA GLY A 553 -2.95 17.68 24.71
C GLY A 553 -4.10 18.65 24.47
N GLY A 554 -4.93 18.36 23.47
CA GLY A 554 -6.10 19.17 23.12
C GLY A 554 -7.28 18.88 24.06
N ASN A 555 -8.06 19.91 24.39
CA ASN A 555 -9.35 19.72 25.07
C ASN A 555 -10.35 18.92 24.21
N GLY A 556 -11.17 18.09 24.86
CA GLY A 556 -12.34 17.47 24.26
C GLY A 556 -13.49 18.46 24.06
N GLY A 557 -14.32 18.22 23.07
CA GLY A 557 -15.48 19.04 22.74
C GLY A 557 -16.67 18.78 23.67
N ASN A 558 -17.55 19.77 23.81
CA ASN A 558 -18.76 19.62 24.63
C ASN A 558 -19.87 18.86 23.88
N GLY A 559 -20.63 18.02 24.59
CA GLY A 559 -22.00 17.68 24.19
C GLY A 559 -22.93 18.85 24.49
N GLN A 560 -24.01 19.04 23.71
CA GLN A 560 -24.87 20.23 23.82
C GLN A 560 -26.16 19.97 24.59
N LEU A 561 -27.21 19.41 23.98
CA LEU A 561 -28.46 19.07 24.70
C LEU A 561 -28.49 17.61 25.15
N ILE A 562 -28.31 16.69 24.20
CA ILE A 562 -28.15 15.25 24.44
C ILE A 562 -26.82 14.80 23.83
N GLY A 563 -25.94 14.23 24.64
CA GLY A 563 -24.67 13.70 24.18
C GLY A 563 -23.58 13.81 25.23
N ASN A 564 -22.58 12.95 25.11
CA ASN A 564 -21.43 12.95 26.00
C ASN A 564 -20.44 14.06 25.61
N GLY A 565 -19.68 14.56 26.57
CA GLY A 565 -18.49 15.34 26.28
C GLY A 565 -17.37 14.46 25.74
N GLY A 566 -16.55 15.00 24.84
CA GLY A 566 -15.37 14.33 24.31
C GLY A 566 -14.23 14.27 25.33
N HIS A 567 -13.36 13.28 25.22
CA HIS A 567 -12.21 13.11 26.10
C HIS A 567 -11.13 14.15 25.81
N GLY A 568 -10.42 14.58 26.86
CA GLY A 568 -9.21 15.39 26.71
C GLY A 568 -8.05 14.56 26.19
N GLY A 569 -7.25 15.14 25.29
CA GLY A 569 -6.05 14.52 24.74
C GLY A 569 -4.94 14.43 25.79
N ALA A 570 -4.14 13.36 25.71
CA ALA A 570 -2.97 13.21 26.55
C ALA A 570 -1.90 14.27 26.22
N GLY A 571 -1.17 14.73 27.22
CA GLY A 571 0.03 15.54 27.02
C GLY A 571 1.19 14.69 26.49
N GLY A 572 2.02 15.27 25.63
CA GLY A 572 3.19 14.60 25.07
C GLY A 572 4.28 14.38 26.10
N THR A 573 5.08 13.34 25.93
CA THR A 573 6.23 13.11 26.81
C THR A 573 7.35 14.10 26.52
N GLY A 574 8.11 14.49 27.55
CA GLY A 574 9.33 15.26 27.38
C GLY A 574 10.47 14.42 26.79
N GLY A 575 11.35 15.07 26.03
CA GLY A 575 12.49 14.42 25.40
C GLY A 575 13.56 13.98 26.41
N ALA A 576 14.27 12.91 26.08
CA ALA A 576 15.37 12.42 26.90
C ALA A 576 16.68 13.17 26.65
N SER A 577 17.53 13.28 27.68
CA SER A 577 18.91 13.76 27.59
C SER A 577 19.92 12.61 27.76
N THR A 578 20.89 12.45 26.85
CA THR A 578 21.69 11.21 26.73
C THR A 578 23.17 11.32 27.11
N VAL A 579 23.72 12.50 27.45
CA VAL A 579 25.18 12.67 27.73
C VAL A 579 25.51 12.86 29.22
N LEU A 580 26.72 12.40 29.59
CA LEU A 580 27.18 12.10 30.94
C LEU A 580 27.49 13.32 31.84
N LEU A 581 27.70 14.53 31.31
CA LEU A 581 28.21 15.67 32.11
C LEU A 581 27.13 16.68 32.55
N THR A 582 26.27 17.15 31.64
CA THR A 582 25.26 18.18 31.94
C THR A 582 24.08 18.06 30.97
N GLY A 583 22.84 18.11 31.47
CA GLY A 583 21.65 18.05 30.62
C GLY A 583 20.37 17.73 31.38
N ASP A 584 19.36 18.57 31.24
CA ASP A 584 18.05 18.36 31.83
C ASP A 584 17.12 17.63 30.85
N GLY A 585 16.37 16.65 31.36
CA GLY A 585 15.29 16.02 30.62
C GLY A 585 14.16 17.01 30.36
N GLY A 586 13.46 16.86 29.23
CA GLY A 586 12.37 17.75 28.85
C GLY A 586 11.16 17.59 29.75
N ALA A 587 10.46 18.67 30.07
CA ALA A 587 9.19 18.56 30.80
C ALA A 587 8.12 17.86 29.94
N GLY A 588 7.22 17.10 30.56
CA GLY A 588 6.03 16.60 29.92
C GLY A 588 5.06 17.72 29.55
N GLY A 589 4.21 17.48 28.57
CA GLY A 589 3.15 18.41 28.15
C GLY A 589 1.90 18.30 29.02
N ALA A 590 1.23 19.42 29.27
CA ALA A 590 -0.05 19.42 29.98
C ALA A 590 -1.11 18.62 29.22
N ALA A 591 -2.01 17.95 29.93
CA ALA A 591 -3.11 17.26 29.29
C ALA A 591 -4.28 18.19 28.94
N GLY A 592 -5.11 17.76 27.99
CA GLY A 592 -6.37 18.41 27.67
C GLY A 592 -7.46 18.11 28.70
N SER A 593 -8.33 19.08 28.92
CA SER A 593 -9.57 18.87 29.69
C SER A 593 -10.60 18.06 28.88
N GLY A 594 -11.42 17.26 29.57
CA GLY A 594 -12.58 16.62 28.96
C GLY A 594 -13.72 17.63 28.78
N GLY A 595 -14.50 17.46 27.71
CA GLY A 595 -15.63 18.30 27.41
C GLY A 595 -16.82 18.06 28.34
N ASN A 596 -17.65 19.08 28.53
CA ASN A 596 -18.88 18.93 29.31
C ASN A 596 -19.90 18.07 28.55
N ALA A 597 -20.77 17.39 29.28
CA ALA A 597 -21.91 16.66 28.74
C ALA A 597 -23.02 17.59 28.27
N GLY A 598 -24.00 17.01 27.57
CA GLY A 598 -25.24 17.68 27.22
C GLY A 598 -26.06 18.12 28.45
N LEU A 599 -26.82 19.20 28.28
CA LEU A 599 -27.63 19.81 29.34
C LEU A 599 -28.69 18.86 29.91
N LEU A 600 -29.30 18.01 29.08
CA LEU A 600 -30.37 17.10 29.48
C LEU A 600 -29.87 15.70 29.78
N TYR A 601 -29.08 15.12 28.88
CA TYR A 601 -28.58 13.75 28.99
C TYR A 601 -27.19 13.60 28.41
N GLY A 602 -26.29 12.99 29.17
CA GLY A 602 -24.96 12.58 28.72
C GLY A 602 -23.94 12.61 29.84
N ASN A 603 -22.81 11.94 29.61
CA ASN A 603 -21.69 11.92 30.56
C ASN A 603 -20.63 12.96 30.17
N GLY A 604 -19.98 13.55 31.17
CA GLY A 604 -18.83 14.42 30.95
C GLY A 604 -17.64 13.61 30.41
N GLY A 605 -16.84 14.22 29.55
CA GLY A 605 -15.64 13.60 29.01
C GLY A 605 -14.55 13.47 30.07
N ASN A 606 -13.82 12.37 30.09
CA ASN A 606 -12.63 12.24 30.93
C ASN A 606 -11.53 13.24 30.51
N GLY A 607 -10.79 13.79 31.46
CA GLY A 607 -9.58 14.56 31.19
C GLY A 607 -8.43 13.67 30.71
N GLY A 608 -7.53 14.24 29.92
CA GLY A 608 -6.37 13.53 29.39
C GLY A 608 -5.30 13.28 30.45
N ALA A 609 -4.44 12.28 30.22
CA ALA A 609 -3.27 12.05 31.06
C ALA A 609 -2.18 13.11 30.80
N GLY A 610 -1.53 13.59 31.85
CA GLY A 610 -0.38 14.50 31.76
C GLY A 610 0.83 13.78 31.15
N GLY A 611 1.61 14.49 30.36
CA GLY A 611 2.82 13.96 29.77
C GLY A 611 3.89 13.63 30.82
N ALA A 612 4.57 12.50 30.65
CA ALA A 612 5.72 12.17 31.49
C ALA A 612 6.90 13.10 31.16
N GLY A 613 7.71 13.42 32.18
CA GLY A 613 8.98 14.11 31.99
C GLY A 613 10.05 13.19 31.40
N GLY A 614 10.94 13.75 30.60
CA GLY A 614 12.04 13.03 29.97
C GLY A 614 13.15 12.65 30.94
N ALA A 615 13.77 11.50 30.72
CA ALA A 615 14.91 11.04 31.51
C ALA A 615 16.20 11.80 31.17
N THR A 616 17.15 11.84 32.11
CA THR A 616 18.53 12.27 31.87
C THR A 616 19.52 11.21 32.36
N SER A 617 20.54 10.94 31.54
CA SER A 617 21.68 10.07 31.88
C SER A 617 22.90 10.83 32.41
N ALA A 618 22.77 12.14 32.67
CA ALA A 618 23.87 12.94 33.21
C ALA A 618 24.29 12.42 34.60
N ALA A 619 25.59 12.26 34.87
CA ALA A 619 26.10 11.70 36.13
C ALA A 619 26.50 12.77 37.16
N VAL A 620 26.64 14.04 36.75
CA VAL A 620 27.20 15.12 37.59
C VAL A 620 26.16 16.19 37.93
N SER A 621 25.50 16.79 36.93
CA SER A 621 24.48 17.83 37.14
C SER A 621 23.43 17.78 36.03
N GLY A 622 22.31 17.11 36.29
CA GLY A 622 21.13 17.10 35.43
C GLY A 622 19.88 16.73 36.21
N LYS A 623 18.75 17.36 35.89
CA LYS A 623 17.44 17.02 36.44
C LYS A 623 16.64 16.23 35.41
N GLY A 624 15.95 15.18 35.84
CA GLY A 624 14.87 14.61 35.04
C GLY A 624 13.79 15.66 34.81
N GLY A 625 13.13 15.61 33.66
CA GLY A 625 12.08 16.56 33.34
C GLY A 625 10.88 16.42 34.27
N ALA A 626 10.17 17.53 34.56
CA ALA A 626 8.95 17.45 35.34
C ALA A 626 7.84 16.73 34.55
N GLY A 627 7.07 15.88 35.21
CA GLY A 627 5.81 15.37 34.69
C GLY A 627 4.73 16.46 34.75
N ALA A 628 3.78 16.41 33.82
CA ALA A 628 2.74 17.43 33.72
C ALA A 628 1.44 17.03 34.41
N ASN A 629 0.61 18.02 34.73
CA ASN A 629 -0.69 17.75 35.36
C ASN A 629 -1.66 17.04 34.40
N GLY A 630 -2.48 16.16 34.96
CA GLY A 630 -3.61 15.55 34.27
C GLY A 630 -4.75 16.55 34.05
N GLY A 631 -5.56 16.30 33.04
CA GLY A 631 -6.65 17.17 32.61
C GLY A 631 -7.87 17.04 33.51
N THR A 632 -8.65 18.12 33.62
CA THR A 632 -9.92 18.07 34.36
C THR A 632 -10.96 17.24 33.60
N GLY A 633 -11.75 16.44 34.31
CA GLY A 633 -12.94 15.81 33.75
C GLY A 633 -14.05 16.82 33.50
N GLY A 634 -14.86 16.59 32.47
CA GLY A 634 -15.99 17.44 32.11
C GLY A 634 -17.20 17.24 33.01
N ASN A 635 -18.01 18.28 33.16
CA ASN A 635 -19.21 18.22 34.00
C ASN A 635 -20.42 17.66 33.22
N ALA A 636 -21.33 17.00 33.93
CA ALA A 636 -22.70 16.73 33.47
C ALA A 636 -23.69 17.66 34.20
N THR A 637 -24.87 17.88 33.61
CA THR A 637 -25.82 18.89 34.11
C THR A 637 -27.07 18.27 34.74
N PHE A 638 -27.83 17.43 34.02
CA PHE A 638 -29.10 16.88 34.50
C PHE A 638 -29.06 15.36 34.70
N ILE A 639 -29.10 14.57 33.62
CA ILE A 639 -28.91 13.11 33.67
C ILE A 639 -27.55 12.76 33.08
N GLY A 640 -26.75 12.03 33.85
CA GLY A 640 -25.45 11.53 33.41
C GLY A 640 -24.33 11.93 34.35
N ASP A 641 -23.23 11.21 34.23
CA ASP A 641 -22.13 11.24 35.17
C ASP A 641 -21.07 12.26 34.78
N GLY A 642 -20.37 12.81 35.78
CA GLY A 642 -19.19 13.64 35.55
C GLY A 642 -18.03 12.80 35.00
N GLY A 643 -17.20 13.42 34.17
CA GLY A 643 -15.99 12.79 33.64
C GLY A 643 -14.91 12.65 34.71
N ASN A 644 -14.07 11.62 34.58
CA ASN A 644 -12.93 11.44 35.46
C ASN A 644 -11.83 12.45 35.13
N GLY A 645 -11.13 12.95 36.14
CA GLY A 645 -9.87 13.66 35.95
C GLY A 645 -8.78 12.72 35.43
N GLY A 646 -7.93 13.23 34.55
CA GLY A 646 -6.83 12.46 33.98
C GLY A 646 -5.67 12.28 34.96
N ALA A 647 -4.89 11.22 34.79
CA ALA A 647 -3.71 11.00 35.63
C ALA A 647 -2.63 12.08 35.39
N GLY A 648 -1.87 12.42 36.42
CA GLY A 648 -0.64 13.22 36.27
C GLY A 648 0.47 12.42 35.58
N GLY A 649 1.37 13.11 34.90
CA GLY A 649 2.56 12.51 34.29
C GLY A 649 3.63 12.22 35.34
N ALA A 650 4.35 11.11 35.18
CA ALA A 650 5.51 10.80 36.01
C ALA A 650 6.65 11.81 35.76
N GLY A 651 7.42 12.14 36.80
CA GLY A 651 8.68 12.87 36.64
C GLY A 651 9.75 11.99 35.99
N GLY A 652 10.61 12.60 35.19
CA GLY A 652 11.73 11.93 34.53
C GLY A 652 12.81 11.49 35.53
N THR A 653 13.50 10.41 35.20
CA THR A 653 14.61 9.87 36.00
C THR A 653 15.91 10.66 35.76
N GLY A 654 16.76 10.77 36.78
CA GLY A 654 18.07 11.45 36.71
C GLY A 654 18.70 11.62 38.10
N PRO A 655 19.90 12.22 38.22
CA PRO A 655 20.55 12.51 39.51
C PRO A 655 19.65 13.29 40.46
N THR A 656 18.86 14.20 39.91
CA THR A 656 17.69 14.78 40.57
C THR A 656 16.47 14.38 39.75
N ALA A 657 15.57 13.59 40.32
CA ALA A 657 14.33 13.22 39.63
C ALA A 657 13.46 14.46 39.38
N GLY A 658 12.73 14.46 38.27
CA GLY A 658 11.73 15.48 37.99
C GLY A 658 10.54 15.39 38.95
N ALA A 659 9.87 16.51 39.19
CA ALA A 659 8.63 16.50 39.95
C ALA A 659 7.53 15.74 39.19
N ASN A 660 6.70 14.97 39.89
CA ASN A 660 5.51 14.36 39.29
C ASN A 660 4.44 15.42 39.04
N GLY A 661 3.64 15.20 38.01
CA GLY A 661 2.43 15.96 37.77
C GLY A 661 1.32 15.59 38.76
N ASN A 662 0.49 16.56 39.10
CA ASN A 662 -0.73 16.32 39.86
C ASN A 662 -1.79 15.67 38.97
N GLY A 663 -2.68 14.87 39.56
CA GLY A 663 -3.85 14.38 38.87
C GLY A 663 -4.86 15.49 38.59
N GLY A 664 -5.66 15.31 37.54
CA GLY A 664 -6.71 16.23 37.15
C GLY A 664 -7.92 16.18 38.08
N SER A 665 -8.63 17.30 38.20
CA SER A 665 -9.87 17.36 38.99
C SER A 665 -10.99 16.57 38.34
N ALA A 666 -11.88 15.99 39.15
CA ALA A 666 -13.08 15.31 38.69
C ALA A 666 -14.11 16.29 38.11
N GLY A 667 -14.88 15.83 37.13
CA GLY A 667 -16.09 16.50 36.67
C GLY A 667 -17.26 16.27 37.62
N HIS A 668 -18.16 17.24 37.71
CA HIS A 668 -19.39 17.14 38.50
C HIS A 668 -20.42 16.27 37.77
N GLY A 669 -21.16 15.45 38.50
CA GLY A 669 -22.32 14.73 37.97
C GLY A 669 -23.53 15.65 37.82
N GLY A 670 -24.46 15.28 36.96
CA GLY A 670 -25.73 15.98 36.86
C GLY A 670 -26.61 15.76 38.10
N VAL A 671 -27.77 16.44 38.15
CA VAL A 671 -28.79 16.28 39.21
C VAL A 671 -29.08 14.81 39.57
N PHE A 672 -29.03 13.92 38.58
CA PHE A 672 -29.29 12.48 38.72
C PHE A 672 -28.07 11.58 38.40
N GLY A 673 -26.86 12.13 38.33
CA GLY A 673 -25.65 11.38 38.00
C GLY A 673 -24.57 11.47 39.07
N LYS A 674 -23.62 10.53 39.05
CA LYS A 674 -22.46 10.54 39.94
C LYS A 674 -21.38 11.50 39.42
N GLY A 675 -20.63 12.12 40.33
CA GLY A 675 -19.40 12.82 39.97
C GLY A 675 -18.34 11.84 39.45
N GLY A 676 -17.39 12.36 38.69
CA GLY A 676 -16.20 11.62 38.28
C GLY A 676 -15.22 11.43 39.43
N THR A 677 -14.14 10.71 39.17
CA THR A 677 -13.03 10.53 40.12
C THR A 677 -11.89 11.51 39.82
N VAL A 678 -11.19 11.98 40.86
CA VAL A 678 -9.94 12.75 40.68
C VAL A 678 -8.89 11.82 40.09
N GLY A 679 -8.10 12.31 39.14
CA GLY A 679 -7.02 11.53 38.55
C GLY A 679 -5.93 11.24 39.58
N PRO A 680 -5.25 10.09 39.50
CA PRO A 680 -4.10 9.84 40.34
C PRO A 680 -2.95 10.79 39.97
N PRO A 681 -2.11 11.24 40.93
CA PRO A 681 -0.84 11.89 40.62
C PRO A 681 0.07 10.97 39.79
N GLY A 682 1.04 11.56 39.09
CA GLY A 682 2.06 10.81 38.38
C GLY A 682 2.82 9.86 39.31
N ALA A 683 3.02 8.62 38.85
CA ALA A 683 3.82 7.64 39.59
C ALA A 683 5.21 8.20 39.85
N ALA A 684 5.65 8.19 41.12
CA ALA A 684 6.99 8.63 41.47
C ALA A 684 8.05 7.75 40.83
N ALA A 685 9.04 8.39 40.19
CA ALA A 685 10.29 7.72 39.86
C ALA A 685 10.85 7.07 41.13
N VAL A 686 10.94 5.75 41.16
CA VAL A 686 11.41 5.05 42.35
C VAL A 686 12.91 5.29 42.44
N SER A 687 13.31 6.03 43.48
CA SER A 687 14.71 6.20 43.83
C SER A 687 15.13 5.03 44.72
N PHE A 688 16.07 4.21 44.26
CA PHE A 688 16.78 3.26 45.12
C PHE A 688 18.01 3.95 45.72
N PRO A 689 18.32 3.73 47.01
CA PRO A 689 19.56 4.22 47.60
C PRO A 689 20.74 3.59 46.86
N SER A 690 21.63 4.41 46.31
CA SER A 690 22.86 3.94 45.66
C SER A 690 23.71 3.13 46.65
N LEU A 691 24.09 1.90 46.29
CA LEU A 691 25.08 1.11 47.02
C LEU A 691 26.45 1.78 46.90
N SER A 692 26.81 2.59 47.89
CA SER A 692 28.21 2.97 48.07
C SER A 692 28.94 1.76 48.65
N SER A 693 29.77 1.06 47.87
CA SER A 693 31.14 0.65 48.23
C SER A 693 31.71 -0.49 47.37
N SER A 694 32.83 -0.20 46.72
CA SER A 694 34.04 -1.03 46.57
C SER A 694 33.89 -2.54 46.32
N LEU A 695 33.86 -2.97 45.05
CA LEU A 695 34.57 -4.16 44.49
C LEU A 695 34.47 -4.09 42.94
N PRO A 696 35.54 -4.36 42.16
CA PRO A 696 35.65 -3.88 40.77
C PRO A 696 35.08 -4.81 39.68
N ILE A 697 33.89 -5.43 39.87
CA ILE A 697 33.26 -6.32 38.84
C ILE A 697 31.72 -6.17 38.68
N VAL A 698 31.01 -5.26 39.37
CA VAL A 698 29.51 -5.30 39.43
C VAL A 698 28.76 -4.21 38.63
N GLY A 699 29.20 -3.82 37.43
CA GLY A 699 28.45 -2.86 36.58
C GLY A 699 27.13 -3.42 35.99
N PRO A 700 27.14 -4.60 35.32
CA PRO A 700 25.95 -5.08 34.59
C PRO A 700 24.81 -5.61 35.47
N TYR A 701 25.14 -6.12 36.68
CA TYR A 701 24.14 -6.66 37.60
C TYR A 701 23.45 -5.55 38.41
N GLU A 702 24.13 -4.43 38.65
CA GLU A 702 23.56 -3.26 39.33
C GLU A 702 22.57 -2.52 38.39
N ASP A 703 22.88 -2.45 37.09
CA ASP A 703 21.97 -1.97 36.05
C ASP A 703 20.77 -2.90 35.85
N LEU A 704 20.98 -4.22 35.92
CA LEU A 704 19.89 -5.20 35.82
C LEU A 704 18.94 -5.11 37.02
N ILE A 705 19.47 -4.97 38.23
CA ILE A 705 18.68 -4.83 39.46
C ILE A 705 17.91 -3.50 39.44
N THR A 706 18.55 -2.40 39.05
CA THR A 706 17.90 -1.08 38.98
C THR A 706 16.81 -1.01 37.89
N ASN A 707 17.05 -1.59 36.71
CA ASN A 707 16.04 -1.68 35.65
C ASN A 707 14.87 -2.59 36.03
N THR A 708 15.14 -3.69 36.73
CA THR A 708 14.08 -4.61 37.17
C THR A 708 13.15 -3.95 38.18
N ILE A 709 13.68 -3.20 39.17
CA ILE A 709 12.80 -2.58 40.17
C ILE A 709 12.06 -1.35 39.60
N ASN A 710 12.66 -0.62 38.64
CA ASN A 710 11.98 0.45 37.90
C ASN A 710 10.83 -0.09 37.02
N ASN A 711 11.03 -1.23 36.36
CA ASN A 711 9.98 -1.89 35.56
C ASN A 711 8.85 -2.43 36.45
N LEU A 712 9.17 -3.00 37.62
CA LEU A 712 8.18 -3.58 38.52
C LEU A 712 7.30 -2.51 39.20
N SER A 713 7.85 -1.34 39.48
CA SER A 713 7.09 -0.19 39.99
C SER A 713 6.18 0.46 38.94
N SER A 714 6.64 0.56 37.69
CA SER A 714 5.86 1.12 36.58
C SER A 714 4.63 0.25 36.27
N ILE A 715 4.79 -1.08 36.34
CA ILE A 715 3.70 -2.05 36.19
C ILE A 715 2.74 -2.00 37.40
N GLY A 716 3.26 -1.88 38.63
CA GLY A 716 2.43 -1.80 39.84
C GLY A 716 1.51 -0.58 39.90
N ASN A 717 1.97 0.57 39.38
CA ASN A 717 1.17 1.80 39.33
C ASN A 717 0.13 1.80 38.19
N GLY A 718 0.40 1.12 37.08
CA GLY A 718 -0.55 0.97 35.98
C GLY A 718 -1.77 0.09 36.34
N VAL A 719 -1.56 -0.95 37.14
CA VAL A 719 -2.61 -1.91 37.53
C VAL A 719 -3.54 -1.38 38.63
N LEU A 720 -3.04 -0.52 39.52
CA LEU A 720 -3.85 0.04 40.62
C LEU A 720 -4.65 1.30 40.22
N ALA A 721 -4.29 1.98 39.13
CA ALA A 721 -4.94 3.22 38.69
C ALA A 721 -6.25 3.00 37.91
N ASN A 722 -6.40 1.90 37.16
CA ASN A 722 -7.65 1.56 36.48
C ASN A 722 -7.64 0.08 35.97
N PRO A 723 -8.36 -0.85 36.61
CA PRO A 723 -8.40 -2.26 36.15
C PRO A 723 -9.31 -2.48 34.93
N ALA A 724 -10.18 -1.52 34.58
CA ALA A 724 -11.10 -1.59 33.45
C ALA A 724 -10.43 -1.58 32.05
N PRO A 725 -9.43 -0.71 31.76
CA PRO A 725 -8.68 -0.79 30.53
C PRO A 725 -7.92 -2.10 30.41
N PHE A 726 -7.60 -2.82 31.48
CA PHE A 726 -6.97 -4.14 31.38
C PHE A 726 -7.91 -5.19 30.78
N LEU A 727 -9.20 -5.15 31.14
CA LEU A 727 -10.23 -6.05 30.61
C LEU A 727 -10.67 -5.64 29.18
N SER A 728 -10.74 -4.33 28.89
CA SER A 728 -11.07 -3.83 27.54
C SER A 728 -9.89 -3.86 26.58
N GLN A 729 -8.64 -3.71 27.06
CA GLN A 729 -7.41 -3.86 26.28
C GLN A 729 -7.08 -5.34 26.06
N PHE A 730 -7.42 -6.25 26.98
CA PHE A 730 -7.38 -7.69 26.73
C PHE A 730 -8.36 -8.09 25.62
N LEU A 731 -9.60 -7.60 25.66
CA LEU A 731 -10.59 -7.81 24.59
C LEU A 731 -10.20 -7.11 23.28
N ALA A 732 -9.62 -5.90 23.32
CA ALA A 732 -9.16 -5.17 22.13
C ALA A 732 -7.86 -5.73 21.53
N ASN A 733 -6.94 -6.25 22.34
CA ASN A 733 -5.70 -6.88 21.87
C ASN A 733 -6.00 -8.24 21.19
N GLN A 734 -6.99 -9.00 21.67
CA GLN A 734 -7.43 -10.24 21.00
C GLN A 734 -8.02 -9.98 19.60
N PHE A 735 -8.75 -8.87 19.41
CA PHE A 735 -9.18 -8.44 18.07
C PHE A 735 -8.02 -7.86 17.23
N GLY A 736 -7.10 -7.12 17.87
CA GLY A 736 -5.92 -6.54 17.22
C GLY A 736 -4.93 -7.56 16.68
N TYR A 737 -4.71 -8.68 17.37
CA TYR A 737 -3.87 -9.78 16.87
C TYR A 737 -4.51 -10.50 15.68
N GLY A 738 -5.82 -10.68 15.69
CA GLY A 738 -6.57 -11.18 14.53
C GLY A 738 -6.46 -10.24 13.31
N GLN A 739 -6.51 -8.92 13.53
CA GLN A 739 -6.33 -7.91 12.49
C GLN A 739 -4.89 -7.89 11.94
N LEU A 740 -3.86 -8.02 12.79
CA LEU A 740 -2.46 -8.04 12.38
C LEU A 740 -2.10 -9.31 11.59
N THR A 741 -2.63 -10.47 11.99
CA THR A 741 -2.46 -11.71 11.23
C THR A 741 -3.20 -11.68 9.90
N LEU A 742 -4.42 -11.11 9.86
CA LEU A 742 -5.20 -11.00 8.62
C LEU A 742 -4.58 -9.98 7.64
N THR A 743 -4.07 -8.85 8.14
CA THR A 743 -3.43 -7.81 7.33
C THR A 743 -2.06 -8.29 6.81
N ALA A 744 -1.19 -8.84 7.66
CA ALA A 744 0.09 -9.40 7.24
C ALA A 744 -0.07 -10.56 6.24
N LEU A 745 -1.11 -11.39 6.40
CA LEU A 745 -1.43 -12.44 5.44
C LEU A 745 -1.99 -11.89 4.12
N THR A 746 -2.80 -10.83 4.17
CA THR A 746 -3.37 -10.18 2.98
C THR A 746 -2.30 -9.45 2.18
N ASP A 747 -1.38 -8.77 2.87
CA ASP A 747 -0.27 -8.03 2.25
C ASP A 747 0.78 -8.98 1.68
N ALA A 748 1.15 -10.05 2.42
CA ALA A 748 2.03 -11.09 1.88
C ALA A 748 1.41 -11.82 0.67
N THR A 749 0.09 -12.05 0.65
CA THR A 749 -0.61 -12.66 -0.50
C THR A 749 -0.66 -11.72 -1.70
N ARG A 750 -0.84 -10.41 -1.45
CA ARG A 750 -0.85 -9.36 -2.48
C ARG A 750 0.53 -9.17 -3.09
N ASP A 751 1.58 -9.15 -2.29
CA ASP A 751 2.95 -8.97 -2.76
C ASP A 751 3.49 -10.23 -3.44
N PHE A 752 3.01 -11.41 -3.03
CA PHE A 752 3.31 -12.67 -3.72
C PHE A 752 2.61 -12.68 -5.10
N ALA A 753 1.38 -12.18 -5.20
CA ALA A 753 0.69 -12.03 -6.47
C ALA A 753 1.38 -11.02 -7.40
N ILE A 754 1.93 -9.93 -6.86
CA ILE A 754 2.73 -8.93 -7.61
C ILE A 754 4.05 -9.54 -8.09
N GLY A 755 4.74 -10.29 -7.22
CA GLY A 755 5.96 -11.03 -7.56
C GLY A 755 5.75 -12.08 -8.65
N VAL A 756 4.68 -12.87 -8.55
CA VAL A 756 4.29 -13.87 -9.56
C VAL A 756 3.92 -13.22 -10.90
N ALA A 757 3.29 -12.05 -10.89
CA ALA A 757 3.01 -11.27 -12.10
C ALA A 757 4.28 -10.69 -12.78
N GLY A 758 5.41 -10.65 -12.07
CA GLY A 758 6.72 -10.22 -12.57
C GLY A 758 7.52 -11.32 -13.30
N ILE A 759 7.11 -12.59 -13.19
CA ILE A 759 7.79 -13.75 -13.81
C ILE A 759 7.74 -13.74 -15.36
N PRO A 760 6.61 -13.41 -16.04
CA PRO A 760 6.52 -13.46 -17.50
C PRO A 760 7.54 -12.58 -18.26
N PRO A 761 7.77 -11.28 -17.93
CA PRO A 761 8.73 -10.45 -18.65
C PRO A 761 10.19 -10.89 -18.45
N SER A 762 10.55 -11.41 -17.27
CA SER A 762 11.89 -11.94 -16.99
C SER A 762 12.16 -13.30 -17.66
N LEU A 763 11.13 -14.14 -17.82
CA LEU A 763 11.23 -15.37 -18.59
C LEU A 763 11.49 -15.07 -20.07
N GLN A 764 10.89 -14.00 -20.58
CA GLN A 764 11.09 -13.50 -21.94
C GLN A 764 12.53 -13.02 -22.16
N ALA A 765 13.13 -12.35 -21.15
CA ALA A 765 14.55 -11.98 -21.15
C ALA A 765 15.47 -13.22 -21.10
N ALA A 766 15.13 -14.22 -20.29
CA ALA A 766 15.90 -15.47 -20.21
C ALA A 766 15.85 -16.31 -21.49
N PHE A 767 14.71 -16.35 -22.20
CA PHE A 767 14.61 -16.98 -23.51
C PHE A 767 15.44 -16.25 -24.58
N GLN A 768 15.53 -14.93 -24.51
CA GLN A 768 16.40 -14.14 -25.39
C GLN A 768 17.88 -14.40 -25.09
N ALA A 769 18.27 -14.53 -23.82
CA ALA A 769 19.63 -14.89 -23.42
C ALA A 769 20.01 -16.33 -23.81
N LEU A 770 19.07 -17.29 -23.70
CA LEU A 770 19.28 -18.68 -24.11
C LEU A 770 19.33 -18.84 -25.64
N ALA A 771 18.48 -18.12 -26.38
CA ALA A 771 18.54 -18.05 -27.84
C ALA A 771 19.85 -17.42 -28.35
N ALA A 772 20.49 -16.56 -27.55
CA ALA A 772 21.81 -16.00 -27.79
C ALA A 772 22.97 -16.92 -27.34
N GLY A 773 22.68 -18.14 -26.87
CA GLY A 773 23.70 -19.09 -26.38
C GLY A 773 24.30 -18.74 -25.02
N ASN A 774 23.79 -17.72 -24.34
CA ASN A 774 24.28 -17.25 -23.06
C ASN A 774 23.46 -17.86 -21.90
N VAL A 775 23.79 -19.11 -21.60
CA VAL A 775 23.14 -19.90 -20.53
C VAL A 775 23.29 -19.23 -19.15
N SER A 776 24.39 -18.51 -18.90
CA SER A 776 24.66 -17.85 -17.61
C SER A 776 23.71 -16.67 -17.36
N ALA A 777 23.46 -15.85 -18.39
CA ALA A 777 22.52 -14.73 -18.30
C ALA A 777 21.07 -15.23 -18.20
N ALA A 778 20.70 -16.26 -18.97
CA ALA A 778 19.37 -16.87 -18.90
C ALA A 778 19.06 -17.45 -17.51
N VAL A 779 20.06 -18.08 -16.88
CA VAL A 779 19.95 -18.61 -15.52
C VAL A 779 19.85 -17.47 -14.49
N SER A 780 20.64 -16.40 -14.64
CA SER A 780 20.60 -15.24 -13.74
C SER A 780 19.28 -14.47 -13.79
N ASP A 781 18.68 -14.33 -14.97
CA ASP A 781 17.41 -13.60 -15.16
C ASP A 781 16.21 -14.40 -14.63
N VAL A 782 16.22 -15.73 -14.78
CA VAL A 782 15.21 -16.61 -14.16
C VAL A 782 15.37 -16.62 -12.64
N LEU A 783 16.60 -16.69 -12.12
CA LEU A 783 16.86 -16.67 -10.68
C LEU A 783 16.45 -15.33 -10.05
N GLY A 784 16.75 -14.19 -10.69
CA GLY A 784 16.36 -12.87 -10.19
C GLY A 784 14.85 -12.67 -10.14
N ALA A 785 14.13 -13.16 -11.15
CA ALA A 785 12.66 -13.13 -11.19
C ALA A 785 12.02 -13.93 -10.06
N VAL A 786 12.57 -15.09 -9.75
CA VAL A 786 12.06 -16.00 -8.72
C VAL A 786 12.40 -15.48 -7.32
N VAL A 787 13.57 -14.87 -7.12
CA VAL A 787 13.93 -14.22 -5.83
C VAL A 787 13.01 -13.03 -5.55
N ASN A 788 12.71 -12.21 -6.56
CA ASN A 788 11.81 -11.07 -6.44
C ASN A 788 10.34 -11.43 -6.13
N VAL A 789 9.94 -12.70 -6.28
CA VAL A 789 8.61 -13.21 -5.86
C VAL A 789 8.50 -13.31 -4.34
N PHE A 790 9.62 -13.47 -3.63
CA PHE A 790 9.65 -13.69 -2.18
C PHE A 790 10.33 -12.55 -1.42
N VAL A 791 11.28 -11.88 -2.06
CA VAL A 791 12.01 -10.72 -1.54
C VAL A 791 12.22 -9.72 -2.68
N SER A 792 11.41 -8.67 -2.73
CA SER A 792 11.45 -7.61 -3.75
C SER A 792 12.55 -6.57 -3.51
N GLY A 793 13.22 -6.60 -2.35
CA GLY A 793 14.43 -5.84 -2.07
C GLY A 793 14.90 -5.96 -0.62
N LEU A 794 16.09 -5.45 -0.31
CA LEU A 794 16.48 -5.10 1.06
C LEU A 794 16.47 -3.58 1.15
N ASP A 795 15.61 -3.03 2.00
CA ASP A 795 15.72 -1.62 2.38
C ASP A 795 16.84 -1.50 3.42
N ALA A 796 18.01 -1.07 2.94
CA ALA A 796 19.20 -0.81 3.73
C ALA A 796 19.40 0.68 4.00
N SER A 797 18.32 1.48 3.92
CA SER A 797 18.35 2.92 4.24
C SER A 797 18.77 3.19 5.68
N ASP A 798 18.60 2.20 6.57
CA ASP A 798 19.14 2.18 7.92
C ASP A 798 19.93 0.88 8.15
N LEU A 799 21.25 0.96 8.28
CA LEU A 799 22.12 -0.19 8.56
C LEU A 799 21.87 -0.81 9.95
N SER A 800 21.06 -0.15 10.79
CA SER A 800 20.59 -0.65 12.09
C SER A 800 19.37 -1.57 11.98
N ASN A 801 18.64 -1.50 10.87
CA ASN A 801 17.40 -2.25 10.68
C ASN A 801 17.15 -2.54 9.20
N ILE A 802 17.78 -3.61 8.72
CA ILE A 802 17.67 -4.05 7.32
C ILE A 802 16.29 -4.71 7.15
N LEU A 803 15.35 -4.02 6.48
CA LEU A 803 14.01 -4.55 6.21
C LEU A 803 14.04 -5.37 4.92
N LEU A 804 13.69 -6.66 4.99
CA LEU A 804 13.39 -7.44 3.79
C LEU A 804 12.05 -6.95 3.24
N LEU A 805 12.01 -6.44 2.02
CA LEU A 805 10.77 -6.11 1.30
C LEU A 805 10.32 -7.33 0.51
N GLY A 806 9.01 -7.57 0.45
CA GLY A 806 8.36 -8.68 -0.24
C GLY A 806 7.58 -9.60 0.70
N PRO A 807 6.92 -10.66 0.20
CA PRO A 807 5.98 -11.49 0.97
C PRO A 807 6.54 -12.08 2.25
N VAL A 808 7.85 -12.38 2.27
CA VAL A 808 8.55 -12.87 3.47
C VAL A 808 8.74 -11.75 4.48
N GLY A 809 8.99 -10.52 4.03
CA GLY A 809 9.07 -9.30 4.83
C GLY A 809 7.76 -8.93 5.51
N ASP A 810 6.65 -9.09 4.79
CA ASP A 810 5.30 -8.76 5.28
C ASP A 810 4.76 -9.78 6.29
N LEU A 811 5.36 -10.97 6.36
CA LEU A 811 5.05 -12.00 7.36
C LEU A 811 5.91 -11.88 8.63
N LEU A 812 7.02 -11.11 8.60
CA LEU A 812 7.87 -10.88 9.79
C LEU A 812 7.12 -10.25 10.99
N PRO A 813 6.09 -9.39 10.82
CA PRO A 813 5.29 -8.88 11.93
C PRO A 813 4.51 -9.97 12.71
N ILE A 814 4.20 -11.11 12.09
CA ILE A 814 3.59 -12.25 12.81
C ILE A 814 4.63 -12.93 13.72
N ALA A 815 5.90 -12.94 13.31
CA ALA A 815 7.02 -13.49 14.10
C ALA A 815 7.45 -12.58 15.27
N SER A 816 6.99 -11.32 15.31
CA SER A 816 7.23 -10.39 16.44
C SER A 816 6.09 -10.39 17.48
N ILE A 817 4.99 -11.11 17.23
CA ILE A 817 3.90 -11.35 18.20
C ILE A 817 4.43 -11.87 19.56
N PRO A 818 5.43 -12.78 19.65
CA PRO A 818 6.01 -13.18 20.93
C PRO A 818 6.69 -12.04 21.69
N GLY A 819 7.33 -11.10 20.99
CA GLY A 819 7.90 -9.88 21.57
C GLY A 819 6.82 -8.90 22.06
N ALA A 820 5.70 -8.82 21.34
CA ALA A 820 4.56 -7.97 21.67
C ALA A 820 3.62 -8.55 22.75
N MET A 821 3.55 -9.88 22.90
CA MET A 821 2.78 -10.56 23.97
C MET A 821 3.56 -10.62 25.31
N SER A 822 4.89 -10.62 25.26
CA SER A 822 5.78 -10.74 26.43
C SER A 822 5.67 -9.59 27.45
N GLN A 823 5.08 -8.45 27.08
CA GLN A 823 5.01 -7.27 27.96
C GLN A 823 3.74 -7.14 28.82
N ASN A 824 2.75 -8.04 28.74
CA ASN A 824 1.41 -7.72 29.28
C ASN A 824 0.68 -8.76 30.14
N PHE A 825 1.32 -9.78 30.69
CA PHE A 825 0.59 -10.65 31.63
C PHE A 825 1.54 -11.33 32.61
N THR A 826 1.08 -11.79 33.78
CA THR A 826 1.91 -12.65 34.64
C THR A 826 1.26 -13.99 34.99
N ASN A 827 -0.07 -14.19 34.84
CA ASN A 827 -0.68 -15.52 35.11
C ASN A 827 -1.30 -16.26 33.89
N VAL A 828 -1.71 -15.58 32.81
CA VAL A 828 -1.87 -16.16 31.45
C VAL A 828 -0.50 -16.34 30.77
N VAL A 829 0.53 -15.67 31.30
CA VAL A 829 1.90 -15.67 30.76
C VAL A 829 2.53 -17.05 30.79
N THR A 830 2.19 -17.93 31.73
CA THR A 830 2.77 -19.28 31.73
C THR A 830 2.24 -20.16 30.59
N THR A 831 1.07 -19.86 30.02
CA THR A 831 0.49 -20.61 28.88
C THR A 831 0.77 -19.92 27.53
N LEU A 832 0.79 -18.58 27.51
CA LEU A 832 1.05 -17.74 26.32
C LEU A 832 2.50 -17.26 26.15
N THR A 833 3.41 -17.52 27.08
CA THR A 833 4.85 -17.20 26.91
C THR A 833 5.78 -18.34 27.29
N SER A 834 5.26 -19.50 27.70
CA SER A 834 6.13 -20.67 27.88
C SER A 834 6.57 -21.19 26.52
N THR A 835 7.85 -21.00 26.22
CA THR A 835 8.56 -21.68 25.13
C THR A 835 8.99 -23.10 25.56
N ASN A 836 8.53 -23.59 26.72
CA ASN A 836 8.99 -24.86 27.25
C ASN A 836 8.58 -26.02 26.33
N LEU A 837 9.61 -26.75 25.90
CA LEU A 837 9.53 -28.07 25.30
C LEU A 837 9.55 -29.10 26.43
N ALA A 838 8.41 -29.69 26.75
CA ALA A 838 8.34 -30.83 27.67
C ALA A 838 8.27 -32.12 26.85
N PHE A 839 9.25 -33.00 27.05
CA PHE A 839 9.37 -34.28 26.36
C PHE A 839 9.53 -35.40 27.38
N THR A 840 8.67 -36.41 27.33
CA THR A 840 8.76 -37.59 28.20
C THR A 840 8.45 -38.83 27.39
N ILE A 841 9.35 -39.82 27.41
CA ILE A 841 9.14 -41.15 26.82
C ILE A 841 9.02 -42.14 27.98
N THR A 842 7.94 -42.91 27.99
CA THR A 842 7.72 -44.05 28.90
C THR A 842 7.81 -45.32 28.06
N LEU A 843 8.63 -46.27 28.48
CA LEU A 843 8.90 -47.48 27.68
C LEU A 843 7.96 -48.65 28.02
N ASP A 844 7.15 -48.54 29.08
CA ASP A 844 6.23 -49.60 29.51
C ASP A 844 4.98 -49.05 30.27
N PRO A 845 3.78 -49.05 29.66
CA PRO A 845 3.53 -49.33 28.24
C PRO A 845 4.19 -48.26 27.35
N PRO A 846 4.64 -48.59 26.12
CA PRO A 846 5.36 -47.66 25.26
C PRO A 846 4.48 -46.48 24.84
N GLY A 847 4.83 -45.28 25.29
CA GLY A 847 4.11 -44.04 25.03
C GLY A 847 4.98 -42.83 25.36
N GLY A 848 4.80 -41.72 24.65
CA GLY A 848 5.53 -40.49 24.93
C GLY A 848 4.67 -39.26 24.70
N VAL A 849 4.95 -38.20 25.45
CA VAL A 849 4.23 -36.92 25.34
C VAL A 849 5.23 -35.83 24.99
N MET A 850 4.94 -35.09 23.93
CA MET A 850 5.68 -33.88 23.53
C MET A 850 4.70 -32.71 23.42
N THR A 851 4.87 -31.72 24.29
CA THR A 851 3.98 -30.54 24.34
C THR A 851 4.77 -29.28 24.01
N PHE A 852 4.26 -28.51 23.06
CA PHE A 852 4.77 -27.19 22.72
C PHE A 852 3.85 -26.14 23.34
N GLY A 853 4.42 -25.10 23.96
CA GLY A 853 3.63 -23.95 24.38
C GLY A 853 2.99 -23.23 23.19
N LEU A 854 1.85 -22.58 23.42
CA LEU A 854 1.00 -22.02 22.37
C LEU A 854 1.74 -21.10 21.38
N PRO A 855 2.67 -20.22 21.79
CA PRO A 855 3.40 -19.35 20.86
C PRO A 855 4.32 -20.13 19.93
N LEU A 856 5.01 -21.13 20.45
CA LEU A 856 5.92 -21.96 19.67
C LEU A 856 5.11 -22.83 18.69
N ALA A 857 3.98 -23.37 19.13
CA ALA A 857 3.06 -24.11 18.26
C ALA A 857 2.52 -23.22 17.12
N MET A 858 2.05 -22.00 17.40
CA MET A 858 1.56 -21.09 16.38
C MET A 858 2.67 -20.62 15.43
N THR A 859 3.89 -20.43 15.93
CA THR A 859 5.06 -20.11 15.10
C THR A 859 5.41 -21.26 14.18
N LEU A 860 5.41 -22.51 14.67
CA LEU A 860 5.65 -23.70 13.85
C LEU A 860 4.58 -23.91 12.77
N ASN A 861 3.31 -23.63 13.06
CA ASN A 861 2.21 -23.70 12.09
C ASN A 861 2.24 -22.53 11.08
N ALA A 862 2.74 -21.35 11.47
CA ALA A 862 2.94 -20.19 10.58
C ALA A 862 4.14 -20.35 9.64
N LEU A 863 5.19 -21.01 10.10
CA LEU A 863 6.36 -21.39 9.30
C LEU A 863 6.08 -22.61 8.39
N GLY A 864 4.95 -23.29 8.58
CA GLY A 864 4.55 -24.45 7.79
C GLY A 864 4.38 -24.14 6.30
N SER A 865 3.68 -23.05 5.95
CA SER A 865 3.42 -22.72 4.54
C SER A 865 4.66 -22.28 3.76
N PRO A 866 5.60 -21.47 4.29
CA PRO A 866 6.88 -21.24 3.60
C PRO A 866 7.70 -22.52 3.43
N VAL A 867 7.69 -23.43 4.41
CA VAL A 867 8.47 -24.68 4.35
C VAL A 867 7.89 -25.69 3.35
N THR A 868 6.57 -25.87 3.31
CA THR A 868 5.91 -26.74 2.32
C THR A 868 5.96 -26.17 0.91
N THR A 869 5.97 -24.85 0.77
CA THR A 869 6.28 -24.16 -0.49
C THR A 869 7.72 -24.37 -0.95
N ALA A 870 8.70 -24.29 -0.03
CA ALA A 870 10.10 -24.56 -0.35
C ALA A 870 10.32 -26.03 -0.78
N MET A 871 9.61 -26.98 -0.17
CA MET A 871 9.65 -28.39 -0.58
C MET A 871 9.00 -28.61 -1.96
N ALA A 872 7.85 -27.98 -2.24
CA ALA A 872 7.19 -28.03 -3.54
C ALA A 872 8.00 -27.33 -4.65
N PHE A 873 8.74 -26.27 -4.29
CA PHE A 873 9.70 -25.60 -5.15
C PHE A 873 10.91 -26.50 -5.45
N GLY A 874 11.45 -27.19 -4.44
CA GLY A 874 12.52 -28.17 -4.61
C GLY A 874 12.13 -29.29 -5.56
N GLN A 875 10.91 -29.84 -5.43
CA GLN A 875 10.38 -30.86 -6.34
C GLN A 875 10.19 -30.34 -7.78
N SER A 876 9.71 -29.10 -7.95
CA SER A 876 9.54 -28.48 -9.28
C SER A 876 10.87 -28.17 -9.96
N THR A 877 11.87 -27.73 -9.18
CA THR A 877 13.22 -27.43 -9.65
C THR A 877 13.98 -28.70 -10.03
N THR A 878 13.89 -29.76 -9.23
CA THR A 878 14.47 -31.07 -9.58
C THR A 878 13.82 -31.65 -10.84
N ALA A 879 12.49 -31.55 -10.99
CA ALA A 879 11.80 -31.99 -12.19
C ALA A 879 12.24 -31.23 -13.45
N PHE A 880 12.45 -29.92 -13.35
CA PHE A 880 12.98 -29.09 -14.44
C PHE A 880 14.42 -29.44 -14.79
N ILE A 881 15.32 -29.51 -13.79
CA ILE A 881 16.74 -29.80 -13.98
C ILE A 881 16.94 -31.20 -14.56
N SER A 882 16.22 -32.21 -14.06
CA SER A 882 16.30 -33.57 -14.61
C SER A 882 15.76 -33.65 -16.04
N ALA A 883 14.74 -32.87 -16.40
CA ALA A 883 14.22 -32.81 -17.78
C ALA A 883 15.18 -32.10 -18.76
N VAL A 884 15.84 -31.01 -18.31
CA VAL A 884 16.87 -30.30 -19.10
C VAL A 884 18.14 -31.15 -19.26
N GLN A 885 18.60 -31.80 -18.19
CA GLN A 885 19.75 -32.72 -18.24
C GLN A 885 19.47 -33.97 -19.09
N ALA A 886 18.20 -34.40 -19.18
CA ALA A 886 17.76 -35.47 -20.07
C ALA A 886 17.49 -35.00 -21.51
N GLY A 887 17.67 -33.71 -21.84
CA GLY A 887 17.43 -33.15 -23.17
C GLY A 887 15.94 -33.07 -23.57
N ASN A 888 15.02 -33.26 -22.63
CA ASN A 888 13.57 -33.31 -22.87
C ASN A 888 12.92 -31.95 -22.56
N LEU A 889 13.01 -31.04 -23.53
CA LEU A 889 12.51 -29.67 -23.43
C LEU A 889 10.98 -29.56 -23.16
N PRO A 890 10.10 -30.43 -23.71
CA PRO A 890 8.69 -30.42 -23.36
C PRO A 890 8.40 -30.76 -21.89
N ALA A 891 9.14 -31.70 -21.30
CA ALA A 891 9.00 -32.04 -19.88
C ALA A 891 9.53 -30.92 -18.98
N ALA A 892 10.60 -30.24 -19.39
CA ALA A 892 11.12 -29.05 -18.70
C ALA A 892 10.11 -27.89 -18.76
N ALA A 893 9.51 -27.63 -19.93
CA ALA A 893 8.47 -26.63 -20.09
C ALA A 893 7.21 -26.96 -19.28
N SER A 894 6.79 -28.23 -19.24
CA SER A 894 5.64 -28.67 -18.43
C SER A 894 5.91 -28.55 -16.93
N ALA A 895 7.12 -28.87 -16.47
CA ALA A 895 7.52 -28.70 -15.07
C ALA A 895 7.55 -27.21 -14.67
N LEU A 896 7.97 -26.34 -15.59
CA LEU A 896 8.03 -24.90 -15.38
C LEU A 896 6.65 -24.23 -15.41
N ILE A 897 5.77 -24.63 -16.33
CA ILE A 897 4.37 -24.16 -16.41
C ILE A 897 3.55 -24.67 -15.23
N GLY A 898 3.83 -25.89 -14.75
CA GLY A 898 3.18 -26.47 -13.57
C GLY A 898 3.75 -25.96 -12.24
N ALA A 899 4.92 -25.33 -12.23
CA ALA A 899 5.59 -24.88 -11.01
C ALA A 899 4.75 -23.89 -10.19
N PRO A 900 4.08 -22.85 -10.76
CA PRO A 900 3.24 -21.95 -9.98
C PRO A 900 2.07 -22.69 -9.31
N ALA A 901 1.45 -23.64 -10.00
CA ALA A 901 0.36 -24.44 -9.46
C ALA A 901 0.84 -25.38 -8.34
N ASN A 902 2.01 -26.00 -8.50
CA ASN A 902 2.61 -26.86 -7.48
C ASN A 902 3.08 -26.08 -6.24
N ILE A 903 3.63 -24.89 -6.44
CA ILE A 903 4.10 -23.98 -5.37
C ILE A 903 2.91 -23.39 -4.60
N ALA A 904 1.87 -22.94 -5.30
CA ALA A 904 0.63 -22.50 -4.68
C ALA A 904 -0.09 -23.64 -3.96
N ASN A 905 -0.10 -24.84 -4.54
CA ASN A 905 -0.66 -26.03 -3.87
C ASN A 905 0.17 -26.44 -2.65
N GLY A 906 1.50 -26.32 -2.70
CA GLY A 906 2.39 -26.51 -1.54
C GLY A 906 2.16 -25.48 -0.44
N PHE A 907 1.88 -24.23 -0.80
CA PHE A 907 1.59 -23.14 0.14
C PHE A 907 0.25 -23.32 0.84
N LEU A 908 -0.78 -23.76 0.11
CA LEU A 908 -2.13 -23.90 0.63
C LEU A 908 -2.37 -25.28 1.29
N ASN A 909 -2.04 -26.37 0.59
CA ASN A 909 -2.38 -27.74 0.95
C ASN A 909 -1.16 -28.66 1.17
N GLY A 910 0.06 -28.14 1.07
CA GLY A 910 1.27 -28.96 1.14
C GLY A 910 1.45 -29.59 2.52
N GLU A 911 2.04 -30.79 2.56
CA GLU A 911 2.31 -31.52 3.79
C GLU A 911 3.76 -31.99 3.81
N GLY A 912 4.47 -31.81 4.93
CA GLY A 912 5.80 -32.37 5.11
C GLY A 912 6.16 -32.56 6.58
N THR A 913 7.39 -32.99 6.85
CA THR A 913 7.89 -33.18 8.21
C THR A 913 9.30 -32.67 8.36
N VAL A 914 9.57 -31.95 9.46
CA VAL A 914 10.92 -31.50 9.82
C VAL A 914 11.48 -32.47 10.87
N PRO A 915 12.57 -33.19 10.58
CA PRO A 915 13.20 -34.09 11.55
C PRO A 915 14.01 -33.26 12.55
N LEU A 916 13.77 -33.49 13.84
CA LEU A 916 14.50 -32.91 14.95
C LEU A 916 15.20 -34.02 15.74
N ALA A 917 16.53 -34.10 15.62
CA ALA A 917 17.34 -35.04 16.37
C ALA A 917 17.51 -34.56 17.81
N LEU A 918 17.18 -35.43 18.78
CA LEU A 918 17.33 -35.10 20.20
C LEU A 918 18.76 -35.40 20.68
N PRO A 919 19.35 -34.53 21.52
CA PRO A 919 20.70 -34.74 22.02
C PRO A 919 20.77 -36.00 22.91
N PRO A 920 21.81 -36.85 22.77
CA PRO A 920 21.89 -38.16 23.45
C PRO A 920 21.83 -38.09 24.99
N SER A 921 22.13 -36.92 25.55
CA SER A 921 22.04 -36.62 26.99
C SER A 921 20.60 -36.61 27.52
N THR A 922 19.60 -36.42 26.66
CA THR A 922 18.17 -36.32 27.03
C THR A 922 17.39 -37.63 26.87
N THR A 923 17.99 -38.62 26.21
CA THR A 923 17.36 -39.91 25.86
C THR A 923 18.11 -41.11 26.44
N GLY A 924 19.03 -40.88 27.37
CA GLY A 924 19.82 -41.96 28.01
C GLY A 924 20.87 -42.61 27.09
N GLY A 925 21.33 -41.92 26.04
CA GLY A 925 22.37 -42.40 25.12
C GLY A 925 21.87 -43.08 23.84
N ILE A 926 20.55 -43.19 23.64
CA ILE A 926 19.93 -43.79 22.43
C ILE A 926 19.53 -42.66 21.46
N PRO A 927 19.90 -42.73 20.16
CA PRO A 927 19.50 -41.71 19.19
C PRO A 927 17.98 -41.77 18.93
N VAL A 928 17.29 -40.65 19.18
CA VAL A 928 15.86 -40.49 18.91
C VAL A 928 15.66 -39.31 17.98
N THR A 929 14.96 -39.53 16.88
CA THR A 929 14.59 -38.47 15.93
C THR A 929 13.09 -38.25 15.98
N VAL A 930 12.67 -37.01 16.25
CA VAL A 930 11.27 -36.61 16.29
C VAL A 930 10.91 -35.94 14.97
N ASN A 931 9.91 -36.45 14.27
CA ASN A 931 9.40 -35.89 13.03
C ASN A 931 8.23 -34.96 13.34
N ILE A 932 8.45 -33.66 13.17
CA ILE A 932 7.46 -32.60 13.40
C ILE A 932 6.67 -32.39 12.10
N PRO A 933 5.35 -32.60 12.08
CA PRO A 933 4.54 -32.34 10.89
C PRO A 933 4.36 -30.83 10.65
N VAL A 934 4.56 -30.40 9.41
CA VAL A 934 4.35 -29.03 8.93
C VAL A 934 3.38 -29.06 7.75
N GLY A 935 2.51 -28.04 7.62
CA GLY A 935 1.47 -27.99 6.61
C GLY A 935 1.26 -26.62 5.99
N GLY A 936 0.71 -26.58 4.79
CA GLY A 936 0.23 -25.36 4.14
C GLY A 936 -0.90 -24.71 4.93
N ILE A 937 -1.29 -23.48 4.57
CA ILE A 937 -2.19 -22.61 5.36
C ILE A 937 -3.47 -23.32 5.83
N ILE A 938 -4.04 -24.21 5.00
CA ILE A 938 -5.30 -24.92 5.27
C ILE A 938 -5.14 -26.42 5.54
N SER A 939 -3.89 -26.91 5.68
CA SER A 939 -3.60 -28.32 5.94
C SER A 939 -4.09 -28.77 7.33
N PRO A 940 -4.67 -29.97 7.47
CA PRO A 940 -5.16 -30.47 8.76
C PRO A 940 -4.04 -30.66 9.79
N LEU A 941 -4.39 -30.54 11.07
CA LEU A 941 -3.48 -30.77 12.21
C LEU A 941 -3.16 -32.26 12.35
N ARG A 942 -1.86 -32.61 12.48
CA ARG A 942 -1.38 -34.00 12.57
C ARG A 942 -0.58 -34.23 13.87
N PRO A 943 -0.62 -35.46 14.43
CA PRO A 943 0.14 -35.80 15.65
C PRO A 943 1.64 -35.96 15.36
N LEU A 944 2.48 -35.73 16.36
CA LEU A 944 3.93 -35.93 16.25
C LEU A 944 4.31 -37.41 16.28
N THR A 945 5.35 -37.76 15.54
CA THR A 945 5.91 -39.13 15.51
C THR A 945 7.38 -39.08 15.88
N ALA A 946 7.86 -40.03 16.68
CA ALA A 946 9.28 -40.20 16.95
C ALA A 946 9.75 -41.59 16.53
N THR A 947 10.96 -41.64 15.97
CA THR A 947 11.65 -42.87 15.61
C THR A 947 12.83 -43.05 16.54
N ILE A 948 12.84 -44.16 17.26
CA ILE A 948 13.92 -44.58 18.16
C ILE A 948 14.76 -45.58 17.39
N ASP A 949 16.02 -45.25 17.13
CA ASP A 949 16.90 -46.08 16.31
C ASP A 949 17.68 -47.06 17.20
N LEU A 950 17.16 -48.29 17.31
CA LEU A 950 17.73 -49.35 18.14
C LEU A 950 18.69 -50.23 17.30
N PRO A 951 19.79 -50.72 17.89
CA PRO A 951 20.69 -51.62 17.19
C PRO A 951 19.96 -52.93 16.79
N PRO A 952 20.36 -53.60 15.69
CA PRO A 952 19.64 -54.76 15.13
C PRO A 952 19.46 -55.93 16.11
N SER A 953 20.28 -56.01 17.15
CA SER A 953 20.21 -57.01 18.22
C SER A 953 19.00 -56.84 19.17
N LEU A 954 18.30 -55.69 19.12
CA LEU A 954 17.18 -55.33 20.00
C LEU A 954 15.87 -55.07 19.24
N GLY A 955 15.79 -55.43 17.95
CA GLY A 955 14.53 -55.45 17.19
C GLY A 955 14.38 -54.41 16.06
N GLY A 956 15.40 -53.56 15.82
CA GLY A 956 15.37 -52.53 14.78
C GLY A 956 14.61 -51.24 15.17
N PRO A 957 14.55 -50.23 14.28
CA PRO A 957 13.97 -48.93 14.60
C PRO A 957 12.48 -49.01 14.92
N ILE A 958 12.05 -48.35 16.00
CA ILE A 958 10.66 -48.34 16.47
C ILE A 958 10.09 -46.93 16.31
N THR A 959 8.95 -46.81 15.62
CA THR A 959 8.21 -45.55 15.45
C THR A 959 7.03 -45.48 16.43
N LEU A 960 6.95 -44.40 17.19
CA LEU A 960 5.93 -44.16 18.20
C LEU A 960 5.19 -42.84 17.92
N THR A 961 3.86 -42.84 18.00
CA THR A 961 3.05 -41.62 17.96
C THR A 961 3.05 -40.98 19.34
N LEU A 962 3.48 -39.71 19.41
CA LEU A 962 3.58 -38.94 20.64
C LEU A 962 2.25 -38.23 20.92
N GLY A 963 1.77 -38.29 22.16
CA GLY A 963 0.65 -37.46 22.63
C GLY A 963 1.09 -36.00 22.86
N GLY A 964 0.18 -35.04 22.78
CA GLY A 964 0.48 -33.62 23.02
C GLY A 964 0.05 -32.70 21.88
N THR A 965 0.75 -31.59 21.69
CA THR A 965 0.37 -30.47 20.79
C THR A 965 0.43 -30.87 19.30
N PRO A 966 -0.68 -30.92 18.54
CA PRO A 966 -0.64 -31.27 17.12
C PRO A 966 -0.16 -30.11 16.23
N ALA A 967 0.40 -30.42 15.05
CA ALA A 967 0.97 -29.43 14.11
C ALA A 967 0.57 -29.70 12.64
N GLY A 968 0.37 -28.63 11.87
CA GLY A 968 -0.26 -28.61 10.53
C GLY A 968 -0.36 -27.19 9.97
N GLY A 969 -1.54 -26.80 9.47
CA GLY A 969 -1.81 -25.47 8.91
C GLY A 969 -2.26 -24.43 9.95
N ILE A 970 -1.93 -23.16 9.69
CA ILE A 970 -2.22 -22.05 10.61
C ILE A 970 -3.72 -21.79 10.79
N ILE A 971 -4.55 -21.97 9.75
CA ILE A 971 -6.00 -21.73 9.86
C ILE A 971 -6.68 -22.77 10.78
N PRO A 972 -6.47 -24.09 10.59
CA PRO A 972 -6.97 -25.08 11.54
C PRO A 972 -6.42 -24.90 12.97
N ALA A 973 -5.15 -24.50 13.13
CA ALA A 973 -4.55 -24.24 14.44
C ALA A 973 -5.21 -23.08 15.20
N VAL A 974 -5.56 -21.99 14.50
CA VAL A 974 -6.27 -20.83 15.09
C VAL A 974 -7.72 -21.17 15.42
N LEU A 975 -8.40 -21.95 14.56
CA LEU A 975 -9.83 -22.22 14.69
C LEU A 975 -10.18 -23.30 15.70
N SER A 976 -9.30 -24.28 15.93
CA SER A 976 -9.59 -25.45 16.76
C SER A 976 -8.68 -25.58 17.97
N TYR A 977 -7.37 -25.36 17.81
CA TYR A 977 -6.39 -25.62 18.87
C TYR A 977 -6.19 -24.44 19.82
N ALA A 978 -6.07 -23.21 19.30
CA ALA A 978 -5.89 -22.01 20.11
C ALA A 978 -7.04 -21.72 21.10
N PRO A 979 -8.33 -21.89 20.73
CA PRO A 979 -9.45 -21.64 21.64
C PRO A 979 -9.54 -22.67 22.78
N GLU A 980 -9.19 -23.94 22.53
CA GLU A 980 -9.23 -25.02 23.54
C GLU A 980 -8.16 -24.82 24.63
N GLN A 981 -6.94 -24.42 24.25
CA GLN A 981 -5.87 -24.10 25.19
C GLN A 981 -6.17 -22.84 26.01
N LEU A 982 -6.82 -21.85 25.39
CA LEU A 982 -7.27 -20.63 26.07
C LEU A 982 -8.41 -20.92 27.06
N ALA A 983 -9.35 -21.80 26.70
CA ALA A 983 -10.44 -22.23 27.57
C ALA A 983 -9.96 -23.05 28.78
N GLN A 984 -8.97 -23.95 28.60
CA GLN A 984 -8.36 -24.69 29.71
C GLN A 984 -7.57 -23.78 30.67
N ALA A 985 -6.93 -22.71 30.17
CA ALA A 985 -6.19 -21.75 31.00
C ALA A 985 -7.09 -20.79 31.81
N ILE A 986 -8.33 -20.59 31.37
CA ILE A 986 -9.32 -19.73 32.07
C ILE A 986 -10.11 -20.54 33.13
N GLY A 987 -10.19 -21.88 33.00
CA GLY A 987 -10.93 -22.76 33.89
C GLY A 987 -10.14 -23.40 35.06
N ALA A 988 -8.85 -23.07 35.24
CA ALA A 988 -7.96 -23.64 36.26
C ALA A 988 -7.76 -22.73 37.48
#